data_AF-A0A7C3J2N5-F1
#
_entry.id   AF-A0A7C3J2N5-F1
#
_cell.length_a   1.000
_cell.length_b   1.000
_cell.length_c   1.000
_cell.angle_alpha   90.00
_cell.angle_beta   90.00
_cell.angle_gamma   90.00
#
_symmetry.space_group_name_H-M   'P 1'
#
loop_
_entity.id
_entity.type
_entity.pdbx_description
1 polymer ?
#
loop_
_entity_poly.entity_id
_entity_poly.type
_entity_poly.pdbx_seq_one_letter_code
_entity_poly.pdbx_strand_id
1 'polypeptide(L)'
;MKCCGLLAALAASCLAGEFQVPNPSFEEAAGEGALGWKWWSRTKHGSAVRTADEQHSLGHSMRIAHDGPRDWALSSEACFPGKPGECYLATAWARVKKGTVELAVVALQKGKTLSWDIGSATTGVGDKWIKLEALAEVPQDCDQVYLRFVGEGDTLAFVDDVGLQPAQPPKPVERPKVEGYAKERVRERLGRGLVAMRLPGDKVHLSWRLLDHDPPDIAFDVFRLPDGGGREKLNEQPITRTTDFVDSGVAPGAKCAYELREVGQGGNAMKAVESPTDYVSIRLDGNHTFQKVGIADLDGDGRYDFVLKQPNSNIDPYAGYWKRSETPYKLEAYSAEGKFLWRHDLGPAIETGIWYSPYIVYDLDGDGKAEVAAKTGEGDPRDADGRVQSGPEYLTILDGMTGKPIARVGWPSREPFIRRPNGYNYASRNQLGMAYLDGKTPCLIVERGTYNLIVVVAYEFHGGKLRELWSWSNEREPRRYWGQGAHWMHAADVDADGRDELILGSFALDDNGAPLWSTGLGHPDHLYVGDLDPTRPGLEIYFGIETRQQRNGMCMADAATGGILWGINKPTRHVHANGLCSDIDARFPGAECYSSDTDEKKQASWALMHTAKGEAIEQDEVKGFGPRTVYWDADPQRELLHSGRIRKFRGGELAPGIEGTYVATADVFGDWREEIITTLPGEMRIYTTTIPAADRRPCLMQDPLYRLDVAHAAMGYYQVPMLSYDPATRRR
;
A
#
# COMPACT_ATOMS: atom_id res chain seq x y z
N MET A 1 -5.28 -7.45 55.06
CA MET A 1 -6.17 -7.48 53.88
C MET A 1 -7.44 -6.62 54.04
N LYS A 2 -7.40 -5.47 54.74
CA LYS A 2 -8.55 -4.52 54.86
C LYS A 2 -8.15 -3.02 54.89
N CYS A 3 -6.97 -2.65 54.36
CA CYS A 3 -6.53 -1.23 54.31
C CYS A 3 -6.24 -0.68 52.90
N CYS A 4 -6.31 -1.48 51.83
CA CYS A 4 -6.06 -0.97 50.46
C CYS A 4 -7.31 -0.45 49.73
N GLY A 5 -8.53 -0.75 50.22
CA GLY A 5 -9.78 -0.34 49.55
C GLY A 5 -10.18 1.12 49.77
N LEU A 6 -9.73 1.76 50.86
CA LEU A 6 -10.14 3.13 51.18
C LEU A 6 -9.29 4.19 50.45
N LEU A 7 -8.01 3.91 50.16
CA LEU A 7 -7.16 4.84 49.41
C LEU A 7 -7.52 4.92 47.92
N ALA A 8 -8.01 3.83 47.32
CA ALA A 8 -8.47 3.84 45.92
C ALA A 8 -9.77 4.65 45.73
N ALA A 9 -10.69 4.60 46.70
CA ALA A 9 -11.92 5.36 46.67
C ALA A 9 -11.70 6.87 46.91
N LEU A 10 -10.74 7.24 47.77
CA LEU A 10 -10.38 8.65 48.01
C LEU A 10 -9.57 9.26 46.84
N ALA A 11 -8.74 8.48 46.14
CA ALA A 11 -8.05 8.95 44.94
C ALA A 11 -9.03 9.18 43.76
N ALA A 12 -10.04 8.33 43.60
CA ALA A 12 -11.09 8.50 42.58
C ALA A 12 -11.98 9.72 42.87
N SER A 13 -12.25 10.06 44.14
CA SER A 13 -13.05 11.24 44.49
C SER A 13 -12.29 12.56 44.37
N CYS A 14 -10.95 12.56 44.46
CA CYS A 14 -10.14 13.77 44.23
C CYS A 14 -9.91 14.07 42.74
N LEU A 15 -9.92 13.05 41.86
CA LEU A 15 -9.81 13.22 40.40
C LEU A 15 -11.13 13.67 39.75
N ALA A 16 -12.28 13.41 40.39
CA ALA A 16 -13.60 13.78 39.86
C ALA A 16 -13.81 15.31 39.74
N GLY A 17 -13.02 16.13 40.45
CA GLY A 17 -13.12 17.60 40.41
C GLY A 17 -12.32 18.28 39.28
N GLU A 18 -11.34 17.61 38.67
CA GLU A 18 -10.45 18.24 37.66
C GLU A 18 -11.03 18.24 36.24
N PHE A 19 -12.01 17.38 35.93
CA PHE A 19 -12.53 17.16 34.57
C PHE A 19 -14.03 17.45 34.42
N GLN A 20 -14.56 18.40 35.20
CA GLN A 20 -15.97 18.75 35.13
C GLN A 20 -16.25 19.64 33.91
N VAL A 21 -16.88 19.07 32.87
CA VAL A 21 -17.35 19.83 31.71
C VAL A 21 -18.38 20.86 32.17
N PRO A 22 -18.23 22.15 31.83
CA PRO A 22 -19.18 23.17 32.23
C PRO A 22 -20.52 22.93 31.54
N ASN A 23 -21.61 22.96 32.34
CA ASN A 23 -22.98 22.91 31.85
C ASN A 23 -23.24 21.78 30.83
N PRO A 24 -22.96 20.51 31.19
CA PRO A 24 -22.84 19.39 30.24
C PRO A 24 -24.16 19.00 29.56
N SER A 25 -25.30 19.26 30.21
CA SER A 25 -26.65 19.06 29.67
C SER A 25 -27.33 20.40 29.32
N PHE A 26 -26.56 21.47 29.18
CA PHE A 26 -27.02 22.79 28.69
C PHE A 26 -28.19 23.41 29.47
N GLU A 27 -28.32 23.15 30.77
CA GLU A 27 -29.40 23.67 31.62
C GLU A 27 -29.23 25.15 31.99
N GLU A 28 -28.01 25.67 32.02
CA GLU A 28 -27.73 27.07 32.37
C GLU A 28 -27.59 27.96 31.12
N ALA A 29 -28.38 29.02 31.02
CA ALA A 29 -28.39 29.89 29.83
C ALA A 29 -27.31 30.99 29.89
N ALA A 30 -26.81 31.37 28.71
CA ALA A 30 -26.02 32.58 28.51
C ALA A 30 -26.51 33.30 27.24
N GLY A 31 -27.46 34.23 27.40
CA GLY A 31 -28.23 34.75 26.28
C GLY A 31 -29.08 33.65 25.64
N GLU A 32 -29.01 33.54 24.31
CA GLU A 32 -29.63 32.43 23.56
C GLU A 32 -28.80 31.12 23.61
N GLY A 33 -27.53 31.21 24.01
CA GLY A 33 -26.63 30.07 24.15
C GLY A 33 -26.63 29.45 25.55
N ALA A 34 -25.60 28.66 25.85
CA ALA A 34 -25.39 28.02 27.14
C ALA A 34 -24.14 28.57 27.83
N LEU A 35 -24.20 28.71 29.15
CA LEU A 35 -23.05 29.15 29.95
C LEU A 35 -21.87 28.18 29.78
N GLY A 36 -20.66 28.72 29.59
CA GLY A 36 -19.42 27.94 29.44
C GLY A 36 -19.18 27.35 28.04
N TRP A 37 -19.98 27.73 27.05
CA TRP A 37 -19.87 27.26 25.67
C TRP A 37 -19.91 28.41 24.67
N LYS A 38 -19.04 28.34 23.67
CA LYS A 38 -18.85 29.41 22.68
C LYS A 38 -19.08 28.93 21.26
N TRP A 39 -19.98 29.62 20.56
CA TRP A 39 -20.21 29.45 19.14
C TRP A 39 -19.17 30.20 18.31
N TRP A 40 -18.74 29.58 17.21
CA TRP A 40 -17.91 30.19 16.19
C TRP A 40 -18.25 29.59 14.82
N SER A 41 -18.22 30.39 13.77
CA SER A 41 -18.28 29.90 12.39
C SER A 41 -17.40 30.72 11.47
N ARG A 42 -16.83 30.08 10.44
CA ARG A 42 -15.86 30.72 9.54
C ARG A 42 -16.44 31.90 8.80
N THR A 43 -17.67 31.76 8.33
CA THR A 43 -18.37 32.78 7.53
C THR A 43 -19.35 33.61 8.35
N LYS A 44 -19.38 33.45 9.69
CA LYS A 44 -20.34 34.10 10.60
C LYS A 44 -21.80 33.75 10.31
N HIS A 45 -22.02 32.55 9.78
CA HIS A 45 -23.33 31.94 9.60
C HIS A 45 -23.74 31.11 10.81
N GLY A 46 -25.04 30.83 10.94
CA GLY A 46 -25.58 29.92 11.94
C GLY A 46 -25.46 30.37 13.40
N SER A 47 -26.00 29.54 14.27
CA SER A 47 -26.00 29.72 15.73
C SER A 47 -26.09 28.39 16.47
N ALA A 48 -25.67 28.43 17.74
CA ALA A 48 -25.96 27.40 18.72
C ALA A 48 -26.89 28.01 19.78
N VAL A 49 -28.12 27.48 19.88
CA VAL A 49 -29.18 28.01 20.74
C VAL A 49 -29.68 26.90 21.66
N ARG A 50 -29.79 27.21 22.94
CA ARG A 50 -30.37 26.32 23.94
C ARG A 50 -31.85 26.10 23.65
N THR A 51 -32.32 24.84 23.61
CA THR A 51 -33.71 24.50 23.31
C THR A 51 -34.26 23.44 24.27
N ALA A 52 -35.57 23.43 24.45
CA ALA A 52 -36.32 22.37 25.15
C ALA A 52 -37.15 21.48 24.19
N ASP A 53 -37.07 21.74 22.88
CA ASP A 53 -37.91 21.07 21.87
C ASP A 53 -37.42 19.64 21.57
N GLU A 54 -36.12 19.41 21.70
CA GLU A 54 -35.43 18.18 21.35
C GLU A 54 -34.27 17.97 22.33
N GLN A 55 -34.45 17.10 23.32
CA GLN A 55 -33.48 16.81 24.38
C GLN A 55 -33.23 15.30 24.50
N HIS A 56 -32.07 14.93 25.03
CA HIS A 56 -31.76 13.53 25.29
C HIS A 56 -32.15 13.14 26.72
N SER A 57 -31.71 13.92 27.72
CA SER A 57 -31.94 13.59 29.14
C SER A 57 -32.78 14.63 29.87
N LEU A 58 -32.20 15.78 30.22
CA LEU A 58 -32.78 16.74 31.17
C LEU A 58 -33.80 17.68 30.48
N GLY A 59 -33.83 18.96 30.86
CA GLY A 59 -34.80 19.93 30.36
C GLY A 59 -34.43 20.51 29.00
N HIS A 60 -33.14 20.53 28.66
CA HIS A 60 -32.62 21.26 27.51
C HIS A 60 -31.52 20.49 26.76
N SER A 61 -31.25 20.95 25.55
CA SER A 61 -30.08 20.57 24.76
C SER A 61 -29.56 21.79 24.01
N MET A 62 -28.47 21.61 23.26
CA MET A 62 -27.99 22.62 22.34
C MET A 62 -28.42 22.33 20.90
N ARG A 63 -29.22 23.21 20.30
CA ARG A 63 -29.57 23.18 18.88
C ARG A 63 -28.53 23.96 18.08
N ILE A 64 -27.86 23.27 17.18
CA ILE A 64 -26.91 23.82 16.22
C ILE A 64 -27.61 23.96 14.87
N ALA A 65 -27.72 25.18 14.36
CA ALA A 65 -28.26 25.48 13.05
C ALA A 65 -27.26 26.32 12.26
N HIS A 66 -26.75 25.80 11.15
CA HIS A 66 -25.77 26.48 10.32
C HIS A 66 -26.16 26.33 8.85
N ASP A 67 -26.13 27.42 8.09
CA ASP A 67 -26.51 27.47 6.67
C ASP A 67 -25.35 27.93 5.76
N GLY A 68 -24.17 28.15 6.34
CA GLY A 68 -22.98 28.59 5.64
C GLY A 68 -22.25 27.44 4.93
N PRO A 69 -21.39 27.75 3.93
CA PRO A 69 -20.69 26.74 3.14
C PRO A 69 -19.38 26.23 3.77
N ARG A 70 -19.07 26.64 5.01
CA ARG A 70 -17.78 26.40 5.67
C ARG A 70 -17.96 25.81 7.07
N ASP A 71 -16.85 25.63 7.76
CA ASP A 71 -16.78 25.04 9.09
C ASP A 71 -17.37 25.95 10.19
N TRP A 72 -17.92 25.28 11.18
CA TRP A 72 -18.45 25.85 12.41
C TRP A 72 -17.98 25.04 13.62
N ALA A 73 -17.97 25.65 14.80
CA ALA A 73 -17.63 24.98 16.05
C ALA A 73 -18.44 25.53 17.23
N LEU A 74 -18.79 24.62 18.14
CA LEU A 74 -19.29 24.92 19.47
C LEU A 74 -18.28 24.36 20.47
N SER A 75 -17.52 25.23 21.13
CA SER A 75 -16.40 24.84 21.99
C SER A 75 -16.69 25.10 23.46
N SER A 76 -16.24 24.20 24.32
CA SER A 76 -16.19 24.48 25.76
C SER A 76 -15.19 25.60 26.02
N GLU A 77 -15.54 26.53 26.91
CA GLU A 77 -14.62 27.57 27.37
C GLU A 77 -13.64 27.05 28.43
N ALA A 78 -13.93 25.89 29.04
CA ALA A 78 -13.04 25.23 29.98
C ALA A 78 -11.93 24.46 29.25
N CYS A 79 -10.71 24.59 29.76
CA CYS A 79 -9.58 23.73 29.40
C CYS A 79 -9.22 22.84 30.60
N PHE A 80 -8.80 21.62 30.32
CA PHE A 80 -8.44 20.61 31.29
C PHE A 80 -6.94 20.29 31.17
N PRO A 81 -6.26 19.85 32.23
CA PRO A 81 -4.86 19.44 32.15
C PRO A 81 -4.64 18.32 31.12
N GLY A 82 -3.67 18.49 30.23
CA GLY A 82 -3.19 17.44 29.32
C GLY A 82 -1.88 16.89 29.85
N LYS A 83 -1.87 15.67 30.37
CA LYS A 83 -0.61 15.00 30.73
C LYS A 83 -0.24 14.00 29.63
N PRO A 84 0.94 14.15 29.00
CA PRO A 84 1.42 13.23 27.98
C PRO A 84 1.23 11.75 28.30
N GLY A 85 0.67 11.00 27.35
CA GLY A 85 0.42 9.56 27.47
C GLY A 85 -0.80 9.17 28.30
N GLU A 86 -1.47 10.10 28.99
CA GLU A 86 -2.78 9.84 29.56
C GLU A 86 -3.85 9.74 28.46
N CYS A 87 -4.88 8.95 28.71
CA CYS A 87 -6.04 8.86 27.84
C CYS A 87 -7.26 9.51 28.50
N TYR A 88 -8.10 10.13 27.68
CA TYR A 88 -9.39 10.66 28.09
C TYR A 88 -10.49 10.11 27.18
N LEU A 89 -11.66 9.83 27.75
CA LEU A 89 -12.85 9.52 26.98
C LEU A 89 -13.78 10.72 27.03
N ALA A 90 -13.97 11.36 25.89
CA ALA A 90 -15.02 12.36 25.71
C ALA A 90 -16.29 11.68 25.22
N THR A 91 -17.44 12.04 25.81
CA THR A 91 -18.74 11.50 25.41
C THR A 91 -19.73 12.61 25.16
N ALA A 92 -20.69 12.38 24.26
CA ALA A 92 -21.86 13.23 24.10
C ALA A 92 -22.98 12.44 23.45
N TRP A 93 -24.20 12.95 23.52
CA TRP A 93 -25.29 12.48 22.67
C TRP A 93 -25.52 13.49 21.55
N ALA A 94 -25.73 12.99 20.33
CA ALA A 94 -26.02 13.81 19.17
C ALA A 94 -27.20 13.25 18.37
N ARG A 95 -28.06 14.14 17.89
CA ARG A 95 -29.12 13.83 16.92
C ARG A 95 -29.01 14.81 15.76
N VAL A 96 -28.80 14.27 14.56
CA VAL A 96 -28.53 15.10 13.37
C VAL A 96 -29.70 14.98 12.40
N LYS A 97 -30.31 16.11 12.09
CA LYS A 97 -31.39 16.21 11.09
C LYS A 97 -30.84 16.56 9.71
N LYS A 98 -29.70 17.26 9.67
CA LYS A 98 -29.03 17.67 8.43
C LYS A 98 -27.53 17.85 8.69
N GLY A 99 -26.70 17.47 7.72
CA GLY A 99 -25.25 17.59 7.82
C GLY A 99 -24.64 16.49 8.69
N THR A 100 -23.55 16.83 9.39
CA THR A 100 -22.81 15.94 10.31
C THR A 100 -22.37 16.73 11.53
N VAL A 101 -22.16 16.03 12.65
CA VAL A 101 -21.56 16.58 13.87
C VAL A 101 -20.46 15.65 14.35
N GLU A 102 -19.33 16.24 14.69
CA GLU A 102 -18.19 15.56 15.31
C GLU A 102 -17.93 16.13 16.70
N LEU A 103 -17.89 15.25 17.70
CA LEU A 103 -17.30 15.54 19.01
C LEU A 103 -15.79 15.36 18.90
N ALA A 104 -15.00 16.36 19.28
CA ALA A 104 -13.54 16.32 19.21
C ALA A 104 -12.89 16.82 20.51
N VAL A 105 -11.78 16.19 20.88
CA VAL A 105 -10.85 16.64 21.92
C VAL A 105 -9.70 17.39 21.25
N VAL A 106 -9.54 18.67 21.58
CA VAL A 106 -8.49 19.54 21.06
C VAL A 106 -7.29 19.52 22.00
N ALA A 107 -6.08 19.42 21.46
CA ALA A 107 -4.84 19.52 22.21
C ALA A 107 -4.20 20.90 22.06
N LEU A 108 -3.73 21.45 23.18
CA LEU A 108 -3.05 22.73 23.25
C LEU A 108 -1.65 22.55 23.85
N GLN A 109 -0.74 23.42 23.41
CA GLN A 109 0.55 23.66 24.05
C GLN A 109 0.67 25.16 24.33
N LYS A 110 0.78 25.55 25.60
CA LYS A 110 0.93 26.96 26.02
C LYS A 110 -0.13 27.87 25.39
N GLY A 111 -1.38 27.39 25.33
CA GLY A 111 -2.53 28.10 24.76
C GLY A 111 -2.59 28.15 23.22
N LYS A 112 -1.65 27.52 22.50
CA LYS A 112 -1.70 27.37 21.05
C LYS A 112 -2.19 25.98 20.68
N THR A 113 -3.02 25.88 19.65
CA THR A 113 -3.50 24.57 19.18
C THR A 113 -2.35 23.74 18.61
N LEU A 114 -2.14 22.57 19.23
CA LEU A 114 -1.23 21.55 18.77
C LEU A 114 -1.93 20.62 17.77
N SER A 115 -3.13 20.17 18.11
CA SER A 115 -4.00 19.37 17.23
C SER A 115 -5.47 19.71 17.51
N TRP A 116 -6.28 19.72 16.46
CA TRP A 116 -7.71 20.03 16.54
C TRP A 116 -8.59 18.83 16.93
N ASP A 117 -8.00 17.64 16.96
CA ASP A 117 -8.70 16.37 17.16
C ASP A 117 -7.68 15.27 17.56
N ILE A 118 -7.35 15.16 18.83
CA ILE A 118 -6.55 14.03 19.36
C ILE A 118 -7.41 12.81 19.73
N GLY A 119 -8.73 12.96 19.61
CA GLY A 119 -9.75 11.93 19.76
C GLY A 119 -11.07 12.52 19.27
N SER A 120 -11.80 11.80 18.41
CA SER A 120 -13.07 12.29 17.91
C SER A 120 -14.05 11.19 17.54
N ALA A 121 -15.34 11.55 17.49
CA ALA A 121 -16.43 10.69 17.09
C ALA A 121 -17.46 11.49 16.30
N THR A 122 -17.86 10.96 15.14
CA THR A 122 -18.73 11.66 14.17
C THR A 122 -20.03 10.89 13.97
N THR A 123 -21.14 11.62 13.84
CA THR A 123 -22.40 11.07 13.34
C THR A 123 -23.01 11.97 12.27
N GLY A 124 -23.76 11.35 11.35
CA GLY A 124 -24.55 12.02 10.32
C GLY A 124 -26.05 11.92 10.59
N VAL A 125 -26.84 12.26 9.57
CA VAL A 125 -28.31 12.31 9.61
C VAL A 125 -28.91 10.99 10.13
N GLY A 126 -29.83 11.10 11.10
CA GLY A 126 -30.56 9.97 11.64
C GLY A 126 -31.68 10.37 12.59
N ASP A 127 -32.66 9.47 12.76
CA ASP A 127 -33.84 9.75 13.58
C ASP A 127 -33.64 9.54 15.07
N LYS A 128 -32.54 8.91 15.48
CA LYS A 128 -32.24 8.57 16.87
C LYS A 128 -31.12 9.45 17.42
N TRP A 129 -31.14 9.65 18.74
CA TRP A 129 -29.97 10.10 19.47
C TRP A 129 -28.90 9.00 19.42
N ILE A 130 -27.68 9.38 19.06
CA ILE A 130 -26.51 8.51 18.97
C ILE A 130 -25.50 8.97 20.01
N LYS A 131 -24.98 8.03 20.81
CA LYS A 131 -23.87 8.31 21.72
C LYS A 131 -22.57 8.38 20.92
N LEU A 132 -21.88 9.50 21.06
CA LEU A 132 -20.53 9.72 20.55
C LEU A 132 -19.53 9.39 21.66
N GLU A 133 -18.49 8.64 21.33
CA GLU A 133 -17.43 8.22 22.24
C GLU A 133 -16.07 8.44 21.59
N ALA A 134 -15.35 9.46 22.04
CA ALA A 134 -14.09 9.91 21.48
C ALA A 134 -12.95 9.64 22.46
N LEU A 135 -12.20 8.56 22.22
CA LEU A 135 -10.99 8.25 22.99
C LEU A 135 -9.83 9.12 22.48
N ALA A 136 -9.26 9.90 23.37
CA ALA A 136 -8.14 10.79 23.10
C ALA A 136 -6.90 10.34 23.87
N GLU A 137 -5.77 10.25 23.19
CA GLU A 137 -4.45 10.06 23.80
C GLU A 137 -3.71 11.40 23.78
N VAL A 138 -3.20 11.84 24.93
CA VAL A 138 -2.55 13.15 25.06
C VAL A 138 -1.13 13.09 24.46
N PRO A 139 -0.82 13.92 23.44
CA PRO A 139 0.52 13.95 22.83
C PRO A 139 1.62 14.42 23.78
N GLN A 140 2.87 14.08 23.48
CA GLN A 140 4.06 14.46 24.28
C GLN A 140 4.19 15.97 24.56
N ASP A 141 3.78 16.81 23.62
CA ASP A 141 3.93 18.27 23.71
C ASP A 141 2.69 18.99 24.28
N CYS A 142 1.63 18.26 24.63
CA CYS A 142 0.36 18.80 25.08
C CYS A 142 0.39 19.11 26.59
N ASP A 143 -0.12 20.29 26.98
CA ASP A 143 -0.30 20.68 28.38
C ASP A 143 -1.78 20.92 28.76
N GLN A 144 -2.66 21.11 27.78
CA GLN A 144 -4.09 21.36 27.99
C GLN A 144 -4.93 20.73 26.89
N VAL A 145 -6.15 20.31 27.26
CA VAL A 145 -7.16 19.83 26.30
C VAL A 145 -8.50 20.53 26.51
N TYR A 146 -9.33 20.62 25.47
CA TYR A 146 -10.72 21.06 25.61
C TYR A 146 -11.64 20.32 24.63
N LEU A 147 -12.95 20.38 24.86
CA LEU A 147 -13.96 19.74 24.02
C LEU A 147 -14.60 20.71 23.04
N ARG A 148 -14.89 20.21 21.83
CA ARG A 148 -15.73 20.94 20.88
C ARG A 148 -16.65 19.99 20.10
N PHE A 149 -17.75 20.54 19.64
CA PHE A 149 -18.47 20.02 18.49
C PHE A 149 -18.07 20.81 17.25
N VAL A 150 -17.86 20.12 16.14
CA VAL A 150 -17.47 20.71 14.86
C VAL A 150 -18.27 20.08 13.72
N GLY A 151 -18.49 20.86 12.67
CA GLY A 151 -19.04 20.39 11.41
C GLY A 151 -18.78 21.38 10.30
N GLU A 152 -19.21 21.05 9.08
CA GLU A 152 -19.05 21.88 7.89
C GLU A 152 -20.35 21.90 7.09
N GLY A 153 -20.61 23.04 6.45
CA GLY A 153 -21.75 23.18 5.56
C GLY A 153 -23.08 23.29 6.31
N ASP A 154 -24.16 23.06 5.56
CA ASP A 154 -25.52 23.18 6.05
C ASP A 154 -25.84 22.07 7.07
N THR A 155 -26.10 22.47 8.32
CA THR A 155 -26.23 21.59 9.48
C THR A 155 -27.44 21.96 10.32
N LEU A 156 -28.21 20.94 10.72
CA LEU A 156 -29.18 21.03 11.78
C LEU A 156 -29.00 19.83 12.70
N ALA A 157 -28.55 20.08 13.93
CA ALA A 157 -28.25 19.05 14.89
C ALA A 157 -28.56 19.48 16.32
N PHE A 158 -28.67 18.50 17.20
CA PHE A 158 -28.88 18.65 18.62
C PHE A 158 -27.79 17.87 19.34
N VAL A 159 -27.18 18.48 20.35
CA VAL A 159 -26.17 17.83 21.19
C VAL A 159 -26.51 17.99 22.66
N ASP A 160 -26.20 16.97 23.45
CA ASP A 160 -26.57 16.89 24.87
C ASP A 160 -25.58 16.00 25.66
N ASP A 161 -25.65 16.06 26.99
CA ASP A 161 -24.95 15.20 27.95
C ASP A 161 -23.44 15.01 27.67
N VAL A 162 -22.72 16.13 27.65
CA VAL A 162 -21.27 16.15 27.36
C VAL A 162 -20.46 15.71 28.58
N GLY A 163 -19.56 14.75 28.39
CA GLY A 163 -18.67 14.24 29.43
C GLY A 163 -17.22 14.22 29.00
N LEU A 164 -16.32 14.37 29.98
CA LEU A 164 -14.89 14.10 29.86
C LEU A 164 -14.44 13.36 31.11
N GLN A 165 -13.75 12.25 30.94
CA GLN A 165 -13.19 11.50 32.07
C GLN A 165 -11.86 10.86 31.71
N PRO A 166 -10.95 10.65 32.68
CA PRO A 166 -9.79 9.79 32.51
C PRO A 166 -10.22 8.42 31.97
N ALA A 167 -9.45 7.91 31.01
CA ALA A 167 -9.61 6.61 30.41
C ALA A 167 -8.30 5.84 30.50
N GLN A 168 -8.37 4.52 30.39
CA GLN A 168 -7.18 3.72 30.14
C GLN A 168 -6.93 3.65 28.63
N PRO A 169 -5.66 3.57 28.20
CA PRO A 169 -5.38 3.20 26.83
C PRO A 169 -6.07 1.87 26.50
N PRO A 170 -6.51 1.66 25.24
CA PRO A 170 -7.08 0.39 24.85
C PRO A 170 -6.05 -0.70 25.14
N LYS A 171 -6.46 -1.75 25.85
CA LYS A 171 -5.61 -2.93 25.97
C LYS A 171 -5.44 -3.52 24.57
N PRO A 172 -4.23 -3.93 24.17
CA PRO A 172 -4.05 -4.72 22.97
C PRO A 172 -5.04 -5.89 22.99
N VAL A 173 -5.83 -6.02 21.92
CA VAL A 173 -6.76 -7.13 21.80
C VAL A 173 -5.94 -8.34 21.41
N GLU A 174 -5.74 -9.26 22.34
CA GLU A 174 -5.17 -10.58 22.00
C GLU A 174 -6.13 -11.29 21.04
N ARG A 175 -5.66 -11.52 19.81
CA ARG A 175 -6.37 -12.28 18.79
C ARG A 175 -5.69 -13.63 18.61
N PRO A 176 -6.45 -14.69 18.30
CA PRO A 176 -5.83 -15.97 17.97
C PRO A 176 -4.99 -15.81 16.70
N LYS A 177 -3.83 -16.47 16.67
CA LYS A 177 -3.00 -16.59 15.46
C LYS A 177 -3.81 -17.19 14.32
N VAL A 178 -3.50 -16.76 13.10
CA VAL A 178 -4.13 -17.33 11.90
C VAL A 178 -3.66 -18.77 11.70
N GLU A 179 -4.60 -19.65 11.37
CA GLU A 179 -4.32 -20.98 10.83
C GLU A 179 -5.04 -21.11 9.49
N GLY A 180 -4.25 -21.18 8.42
CA GLY A 180 -4.72 -21.40 7.06
C GLY A 180 -4.69 -22.88 6.66
N TYR A 181 -5.11 -23.16 5.42
CA TYR A 181 -5.19 -24.54 4.92
C TYR A 181 -3.82 -25.20 4.69
N ALA A 182 -2.76 -24.42 4.46
CA ALA A 182 -1.49 -24.95 3.98
C ALA A 182 -0.65 -25.57 5.11
N LYS A 183 -0.04 -26.73 4.82
CA LYS A 183 0.86 -27.42 5.77
C LYS A 183 2.30 -26.92 5.68
N GLU A 184 2.72 -26.52 4.49
CA GLU A 184 4.00 -25.92 4.16
C GLU A 184 3.73 -24.64 3.36
N ARG A 185 4.73 -23.77 3.26
CA ARG A 185 4.58 -22.52 2.50
C ARG A 185 4.32 -22.83 1.03
N VAL A 186 3.20 -22.35 0.51
CA VAL A 186 2.89 -22.38 -0.92
C VAL A 186 3.98 -21.61 -1.65
N ARG A 187 4.51 -22.19 -2.72
CA ARG A 187 5.58 -21.63 -3.54
C ARG A 187 5.29 -21.94 -4.99
N GLU A 188 5.54 -20.96 -5.86
CA GLU A 188 5.48 -21.16 -7.29
C GLU A 188 6.54 -22.17 -7.74
N ARG A 189 6.17 -23.05 -8.67
CA ARG A 189 7.07 -24.06 -9.23
C ARG A 189 7.78 -23.51 -10.45
N LEU A 190 8.77 -22.65 -10.24
CA LEU A 190 9.47 -21.98 -11.33
C LEU A 190 10.36 -22.93 -12.13
N GLY A 191 10.25 -22.85 -13.46
CA GLY A 191 11.25 -23.37 -14.37
C GLY A 191 12.47 -22.47 -14.48
N ARG A 192 13.43 -22.86 -15.32
CA ARG A 192 14.69 -22.12 -15.55
C ARG A 192 14.54 -20.77 -16.24
N GLY A 193 13.38 -20.42 -16.81
CA GLY A 193 13.16 -19.12 -17.45
C GLY A 193 14.22 -18.76 -18.51
N LEU A 194 14.71 -19.74 -19.27
CA LEU A 194 15.77 -19.51 -20.25
C LEU A 194 15.31 -18.49 -21.31
N VAL A 195 16.07 -17.41 -21.46
CA VAL A 195 15.88 -16.41 -22.52
C VAL A 195 17.16 -16.30 -23.35
N ALA A 196 17.00 -15.97 -24.63
CA ALA A 196 18.11 -15.79 -25.58
C ALA A 196 17.87 -14.51 -26.39
N MET A 197 18.79 -13.56 -26.31
CA MET A 197 18.66 -12.22 -26.88
C MET A 197 19.78 -11.95 -27.89
N ARG A 198 19.41 -11.56 -29.10
CA ARG A 198 20.37 -11.22 -30.15
C ARG A 198 21.15 -9.96 -29.77
N LEU A 199 22.46 -10.06 -29.89
CA LEU A 199 23.40 -8.95 -29.74
C LEU A 199 23.96 -8.49 -31.10
N PRO A 200 24.46 -7.26 -31.19
CA PRO A 200 25.27 -6.82 -32.33
C PRO A 200 26.48 -7.73 -32.58
N GLY A 201 26.87 -7.88 -33.85
CA GLY A 201 28.03 -8.67 -34.25
C GLY A 201 27.79 -10.18 -34.24
N ASP A 202 26.56 -10.62 -34.54
CA ASP A 202 26.15 -12.03 -34.63
C ASP A 202 26.49 -12.81 -33.34
N LYS A 203 26.11 -12.22 -32.20
CA LYS A 203 26.19 -12.87 -30.89
C LYS A 203 24.80 -13.07 -30.32
N VAL A 204 24.67 -13.98 -29.36
CA VAL A 204 23.44 -14.17 -28.58
C VAL A 204 23.81 -14.25 -27.11
N HIS A 205 23.20 -13.40 -26.29
CA HIS A 205 23.26 -13.51 -24.83
C HIS A 205 22.14 -14.43 -24.35
N LEU A 206 22.46 -15.38 -23.49
CA LEU A 206 21.51 -16.26 -22.84
C LEU A 206 21.57 -16.02 -21.34
N SER A 207 20.42 -16.05 -20.68
CA SER A 207 20.33 -16.05 -19.21
C SER A 207 19.22 -16.97 -18.72
N TRP A 208 19.35 -17.46 -17.49
CA TRP A 208 18.40 -18.37 -16.86
C TRP A 208 18.45 -18.28 -15.33
N ARG A 209 17.43 -18.81 -14.67
CA ARG A 209 17.26 -18.72 -13.22
C ARG A 209 18.15 -19.72 -12.51
N LEU A 210 18.82 -19.23 -11.47
CA LEU A 210 19.19 -20.07 -10.33
C LEU A 210 17.98 -20.15 -9.39
N LEU A 211 17.63 -21.35 -8.95
CA LEU A 211 16.50 -21.57 -8.04
C LEU A 211 17.00 -21.71 -6.60
N ASP A 212 16.22 -21.25 -5.63
CA ASP A 212 16.55 -21.25 -4.20
C ASP A 212 16.81 -22.64 -3.60
N HIS A 213 16.24 -23.68 -4.22
CA HIS A 213 16.36 -25.08 -3.85
C HIS A 213 17.40 -25.83 -4.69
N ASP A 214 18.11 -25.15 -5.59
CA ASP A 214 19.22 -25.75 -6.30
C ASP A 214 20.34 -26.16 -5.32
N PRO A 215 21.03 -27.29 -5.58
CA PRO A 215 22.21 -27.62 -4.81
C PRO A 215 23.31 -26.56 -5.04
N PRO A 216 24.13 -26.24 -4.01
CA PRO A 216 25.16 -25.20 -4.13
C PRO A 216 26.18 -25.43 -5.27
N ASP A 217 26.39 -26.68 -5.67
CA ASP A 217 27.29 -27.08 -6.74
C ASP A 217 26.59 -27.30 -8.10
N ILE A 218 25.33 -26.88 -8.26
CA ILE A 218 24.61 -26.97 -9.54
C ILE A 218 25.43 -26.32 -10.66
N ALA A 219 25.44 -26.98 -11.81
CA ALA A 219 26.16 -26.53 -12.99
C ALA A 219 25.31 -26.73 -14.25
N PHE A 220 25.58 -25.92 -15.27
CA PHE A 220 24.79 -25.90 -16.50
C PHE A 220 25.64 -26.08 -17.75
N ASP A 221 25.09 -26.78 -18.74
CA ASP A 221 25.60 -26.84 -20.10
C ASP A 221 24.62 -26.17 -21.06
N VAL A 222 25.15 -25.39 -22.00
CA VAL A 222 24.38 -24.69 -23.03
C VAL A 222 24.67 -25.33 -24.38
N PHE A 223 23.61 -25.59 -25.14
CA PHE A 223 23.68 -26.16 -26.47
C PHE A 223 23.00 -25.26 -27.48
N ARG A 224 23.63 -25.07 -28.65
CA ARG A 224 22.95 -24.54 -29.83
C ARG A 224 22.23 -25.66 -30.57
N LEU A 225 21.04 -25.38 -31.09
CA LEU A 225 20.19 -26.29 -31.85
C LEU A 225 20.10 -25.82 -33.31
N PRO A 226 20.90 -26.39 -34.25
CA PRO A 226 20.88 -25.99 -35.66
C PRO A 226 19.62 -26.48 -36.40
N ASP A 227 19.23 -25.76 -37.47
CA ASP A 227 18.05 -26.06 -38.32
C ASP A 227 18.08 -27.45 -39.01
N GLY A 228 19.22 -28.15 -39.00
CA GLY A 228 19.39 -29.51 -39.55
C GLY A 228 19.21 -30.65 -38.55
N GLY A 229 18.90 -30.35 -37.28
CA GLY A 229 18.84 -31.31 -36.18
C GLY A 229 20.20 -31.57 -35.53
N GLY A 230 20.18 -32.05 -34.28
CA GLY A 230 21.37 -32.25 -33.45
C GLY A 230 21.49 -31.20 -32.33
N ARG A 231 22.59 -31.27 -31.59
CA ARG A 231 22.93 -30.34 -30.50
C ARG A 231 24.44 -30.08 -30.50
N GLU A 232 24.84 -28.82 -30.45
CA GLU A 232 26.23 -28.39 -30.36
C GLU A 232 26.46 -27.80 -28.97
N LYS A 233 27.31 -28.43 -28.14
CA LYS A 233 27.64 -27.90 -26.82
C LYS A 233 28.56 -26.69 -26.97
N LEU A 234 28.23 -25.58 -26.30
CA LEU A 234 28.92 -24.30 -26.46
C LEU A 234 29.98 -24.02 -25.39
N ASN A 235 29.78 -24.49 -24.17
CA ASN A 235 30.71 -24.29 -23.06
C ASN A 235 31.68 -25.50 -22.94
N GLU A 236 32.97 -25.25 -22.75
CA GLU A 236 33.97 -26.33 -22.55
C GLU A 236 33.85 -27.00 -21.17
N GLN A 237 33.59 -26.18 -20.14
CA GLN A 237 33.38 -26.61 -18.76
C GLN A 237 31.96 -26.22 -18.31
N PRO A 238 31.31 -27.02 -17.45
CA PRO A 238 30.03 -26.66 -16.85
C PRO A 238 30.04 -25.27 -16.22
N ILE A 239 28.99 -24.48 -16.50
CA ILE A 239 28.84 -23.11 -16.01
C ILE A 239 28.38 -23.17 -14.55
N THR A 240 29.18 -22.60 -13.65
CA THR A 240 28.97 -22.65 -12.19
C THR A 240 29.07 -21.29 -11.51
N ARG A 241 29.53 -20.25 -12.21
CA ARG A 241 29.81 -18.93 -11.61
C ARG A 241 28.72 -17.90 -11.87
N THR A 242 28.04 -18.02 -13.00
CA THR A 242 26.93 -17.16 -13.42
C THR A 242 25.79 -18.06 -13.89
N THR A 243 24.65 -17.45 -14.19
CA THR A 243 23.54 -18.11 -14.90
C THR A 243 23.25 -17.41 -16.22
N ASP A 244 24.33 -17.06 -16.92
CA ASP A 244 24.30 -16.49 -18.26
C ASP A 244 25.42 -17.06 -19.15
N PHE A 245 25.30 -16.86 -20.46
CA PHE A 245 26.30 -17.26 -21.45
C PHE A 245 26.22 -16.39 -22.71
N VAL A 246 27.36 -16.05 -23.31
CA VAL A 246 27.39 -15.35 -24.61
C VAL A 246 27.88 -16.30 -25.70
N ASP A 247 26.98 -16.64 -26.60
CA ASP A 247 27.32 -17.34 -27.82
C ASP A 247 27.88 -16.36 -28.86
N SER A 248 29.17 -16.52 -29.21
CA SER A 248 29.84 -15.70 -30.23
C SER A 248 30.10 -16.41 -31.56
N GLY A 249 29.64 -17.66 -31.70
CA GLY A 249 29.89 -18.47 -32.89
C GLY A 249 28.73 -18.49 -33.88
N VAL A 250 27.83 -17.51 -33.83
CA VAL A 250 26.60 -17.52 -34.64
C VAL A 250 26.92 -17.04 -36.05
N ALA A 251 26.42 -17.76 -37.04
CA ALA A 251 26.57 -17.36 -38.44
C ALA A 251 25.72 -16.11 -38.73
N PRO A 252 26.20 -15.17 -39.57
CA PRO A 252 25.47 -13.94 -39.88
C PRO A 252 24.04 -14.20 -40.36
N GLY A 253 23.07 -13.59 -39.67
CA GLY A 253 21.64 -13.70 -39.98
C GLY A 253 20.99 -15.06 -39.68
N ALA A 254 21.71 -16.01 -39.07
CA ALA A 254 21.18 -17.34 -38.75
C ALA A 254 20.28 -17.29 -37.51
N LYS A 255 19.04 -17.80 -37.63
CA LYS A 255 18.16 -17.97 -36.47
C LYS A 255 18.67 -19.09 -35.58
N CYS A 256 18.76 -18.83 -34.28
CA CYS A 256 19.24 -19.81 -33.31
C CYS A 256 18.15 -20.21 -32.32
N ALA A 257 18.10 -21.50 -32.03
CA ALA A 257 17.46 -22.05 -30.87
C ALA A 257 18.51 -22.65 -29.95
N TYR A 258 18.23 -22.65 -28.65
CA TYR A 258 19.14 -23.08 -27.61
C TYR A 258 18.47 -24.07 -26.67
N GLU A 259 19.29 -24.92 -26.06
CA GLU A 259 18.90 -25.82 -24.98
C GLU A 259 19.85 -25.62 -23.80
N LEU A 260 19.29 -25.32 -22.63
CA LEU A 260 19.99 -25.36 -21.35
C LEU A 260 19.79 -26.73 -20.73
N ARG A 261 20.84 -27.32 -20.16
CA ARG A 261 20.75 -28.55 -19.37
C ARG A 261 21.45 -28.41 -18.03
N GLU A 262 20.82 -28.93 -16.99
CA GLU A 262 21.49 -29.21 -15.72
C GLU A 262 22.49 -30.35 -15.90
N VAL A 263 23.68 -30.21 -15.33
CA VAL A 263 24.72 -31.24 -15.38
C VAL A 263 24.43 -32.31 -14.32
N GLY A 264 24.32 -33.57 -14.76
CA GLY A 264 24.06 -34.71 -13.88
C GLY A 264 23.18 -35.77 -14.54
N GLN A 265 23.03 -36.94 -13.91
CA GLN A 265 22.09 -37.95 -14.40
C GLN A 265 20.65 -37.45 -14.20
N GLY A 266 19.87 -37.39 -15.28
CA GLY A 266 18.47 -36.96 -15.24
C GLY A 266 18.27 -35.44 -15.14
N GLY A 267 19.30 -34.63 -15.38
CA GLY A 267 19.20 -33.17 -15.33
C GLY A 267 18.12 -32.60 -16.26
N ASN A 268 17.37 -31.61 -15.77
CA ASN A 268 16.31 -30.98 -16.52
C ASN A 268 16.87 -30.24 -17.74
N ALA A 269 16.04 -30.11 -18.77
CA ALA A 269 16.38 -29.37 -19.98
C ALA A 269 15.29 -28.36 -20.32
N MET A 270 15.70 -27.18 -20.78
CA MET A 270 14.81 -26.12 -21.23
C MET A 270 15.28 -25.57 -22.56
N LYS A 271 14.34 -25.14 -23.42
CA LYS A 271 14.66 -24.57 -24.73
C LYS A 271 14.18 -23.14 -24.84
N ALA A 272 14.91 -22.35 -25.61
CA ALA A 272 14.54 -21.00 -25.99
C ALA A 272 14.84 -20.78 -27.47
N VAL A 273 14.03 -19.96 -28.13
CA VAL A 273 14.34 -19.40 -29.46
C VAL A 273 14.80 -17.97 -29.23
N GLU A 274 15.85 -17.55 -29.94
CA GLU A 274 16.35 -16.20 -29.78
C GLU A 274 15.31 -15.12 -30.13
N SER A 275 15.33 -14.01 -29.38
CA SER A 275 14.67 -12.77 -29.75
C SER A 275 15.65 -11.90 -30.56
N PRO A 276 15.23 -11.32 -31.70
CA PRO A 276 16.08 -10.42 -32.49
C PRO A 276 16.20 -9.01 -31.89
N THR A 277 15.43 -8.71 -30.84
CA THR A 277 15.35 -7.42 -30.13
C THR A 277 15.97 -7.55 -28.74
N ASP A 278 16.09 -6.42 -28.03
CA ASP A 278 16.48 -6.33 -26.61
C ASP A 278 15.28 -6.47 -25.65
N TYR A 279 14.10 -6.79 -26.20
CA TYR A 279 12.90 -7.12 -25.46
C TYR A 279 12.20 -8.37 -26.02
N VAL A 280 11.34 -8.96 -25.20
CA VAL A 280 10.30 -9.92 -25.60
C VAL A 280 9.01 -9.15 -25.86
N SER A 281 8.35 -9.43 -26.99
CA SER A 281 7.10 -8.76 -27.41
C SER A 281 5.90 -9.68 -27.22
N ILE A 282 4.86 -9.19 -26.55
CA ILE A 282 3.55 -9.83 -26.46
C ILE A 282 2.53 -8.93 -27.17
N ARG A 283 1.94 -9.46 -28.23
CA ARG A 283 0.90 -8.75 -29.01
C ARG A 283 -0.44 -8.82 -28.27
N LEU A 284 -1.07 -7.66 -28.10
CA LEU A 284 -2.36 -7.56 -27.43
C LEU A 284 -3.51 -7.86 -28.41
N ASP A 285 -4.63 -8.37 -27.88
CA ASP A 285 -5.89 -8.57 -28.61
C ASP A 285 -6.62 -7.24 -28.82
N GLY A 286 -6.02 -6.35 -29.61
CA GLY A 286 -6.56 -5.02 -29.90
C GLY A 286 -5.49 -3.96 -30.04
N ASN A 287 -5.92 -2.72 -30.29
CA ASN A 287 -5.04 -1.55 -30.33
C ASN A 287 -5.29 -0.66 -29.11
N HIS A 288 -4.88 -1.14 -27.94
CA HIS A 288 -5.01 -0.48 -26.65
C HIS A 288 -3.71 -0.54 -25.86
N THR A 289 -3.63 0.28 -24.81
CA THR A 289 -2.60 0.21 -23.77
C THR A 289 -3.23 -0.28 -22.47
N PHE A 290 -2.42 -0.70 -21.50
CA PHE A 290 -2.87 -1.20 -20.19
C PHE A 290 -2.24 -0.42 -19.04
N GLN A 291 -2.94 -0.36 -17.90
CA GLN A 291 -2.50 0.39 -16.72
C GLN A 291 -1.59 -0.44 -15.82
N LYS A 292 -1.89 -1.74 -15.67
CA LYS A 292 -1.31 -2.64 -14.67
C LYS A 292 -1.14 -4.04 -15.25
N VAL A 293 -0.18 -4.78 -14.70
CA VAL A 293 0.10 -6.19 -15.00
C VAL A 293 0.18 -6.97 -13.69
N GLY A 294 -0.48 -8.12 -13.65
CA GLY A 294 -0.23 -9.18 -12.67
C GLY A 294 0.62 -10.26 -13.32
N ILE A 295 1.58 -10.80 -12.57
CA ILE A 295 2.60 -11.74 -13.04
C ILE A 295 2.50 -12.99 -12.16
N ALA A 296 2.09 -14.11 -12.76
CA ALA A 296 1.99 -15.40 -12.08
C ALA A 296 1.88 -16.52 -13.13
N ASP A 297 2.14 -17.76 -12.73
CA ASP A 297 1.98 -18.95 -13.57
C ASP A 297 0.51 -19.41 -13.54
N LEU A 298 -0.24 -19.21 -14.62
CA LEU A 298 -1.68 -19.53 -14.67
C LEU A 298 -1.94 -21.00 -15.02
N ASP A 299 -1.00 -21.68 -15.69
CA ASP A 299 -1.20 -23.03 -16.21
C ASP A 299 -0.38 -24.12 -15.51
N GLY A 300 0.58 -23.72 -14.67
CA GLY A 300 1.45 -24.57 -13.86
C GLY A 300 2.67 -25.11 -14.61
N ASP A 301 3.09 -24.46 -15.70
CA ASP A 301 4.24 -24.88 -16.52
C ASP A 301 5.60 -24.34 -16.02
N GLY A 302 5.58 -23.51 -14.99
CA GLY A 302 6.75 -22.89 -14.35
C GLY A 302 7.23 -21.61 -15.02
N ARG A 303 6.45 -21.02 -15.93
CA ARG A 303 6.74 -19.74 -16.57
C ARG A 303 5.63 -18.74 -16.23
N TYR A 304 6.00 -17.47 -16.23
CA TYR A 304 5.04 -16.44 -15.89
C TYR A 304 4.17 -16.08 -17.09
N ASP A 305 2.87 -16.06 -16.82
CA ASP A 305 1.83 -15.48 -17.64
C ASP A 305 1.46 -14.08 -17.10
N PHE A 306 0.63 -13.37 -17.86
CA PHE A 306 0.37 -11.95 -17.60
C PHE A 306 -1.12 -11.65 -17.61
N VAL A 307 -1.62 -11.01 -16.56
CA VAL A 307 -3.00 -10.50 -16.49
C VAL A 307 -2.98 -8.98 -16.51
N LEU A 308 -3.46 -8.39 -17.60
CA LEU A 308 -3.41 -6.95 -17.88
C LEU A 308 -4.72 -6.27 -17.54
N LYS A 309 -4.67 -5.09 -16.90
CA LYS A 309 -5.85 -4.22 -16.72
C LYS A 309 -5.86 -3.09 -17.75
N GLN A 310 -6.83 -3.11 -18.65
CA GLN A 310 -6.94 -2.15 -19.77
C GLN A 310 -8.29 -1.42 -19.79
N PRO A 311 -8.36 -0.16 -20.29
CA PRO A 311 -7.27 0.60 -20.92
C PRO A 311 -6.30 1.25 -19.92
N ASN A 312 -5.23 1.89 -20.39
CA ASN A 312 -4.41 2.79 -19.57
C ASN A 312 -5.13 4.14 -19.33
N SER A 313 -6.14 4.11 -18.47
CA SER A 313 -6.88 5.29 -17.99
C SER A 313 -6.77 5.37 -16.47
N ASN A 314 -6.93 6.55 -15.87
CA ASN A 314 -7.01 6.70 -14.42
C ASN A 314 -7.96 7.85 -14.05
N ILE A 315 -9.00 7.54 -13.29
CA ILE A 315 -9.92 8.51 -12.68
C ILE A 315 -9.65 8.54 -11.19
N ASP A 316 -9.49 9.75 -10.64
CA ASP A 316 -9.37 9.95 -9.20
C ASP A 316 -10.75 10.30 -8.60
N PRO A 317 -11.15 9.69 -7.46
CA PRO A 317 -12.47 9.92 -6.86
C PRO A 317 -12.60 11.29 -6.16
N TYR A 318 -11.50 12.06 -6.02
CA TYR A 318 -11.57 13.42 -5.51
C TYR A 318 -12.36 14.32 -6.46
N ALA A 319 -13.33 15.06 -5.92
CA ALA A 319 -14.27 15.86 -6.71
C ALA A 319 -13.62 16.85 -7.70
N GLY A 320 -12.41 17.34 -7.40
CA GLY A 320 -11.67 18.23 -8.29
C GLY A 320 -11.01 17.56 -9.50
N TYR A 321 -10.85 16.24 -9.50
CA TYR A 321 -10.22 15.46 -10.57
C TYR A 321 -11.18 14.45 -11.22
N TRP A 322 -12.30 14.18 -10.55
CA TRP A 322 -13.25 13.16 -11.01
C TRP A 322 -13.86 13.52 -12.36
N LYS A 323 -14.02 12.49 -13.19
CA LYS A 323 -14.74 12.53 -14.46
C LYS A 323 -15.48 11.21 -14.65
N ARG A 324 -16.53 11.21 -15.48
CA ARG A 324 -17.30 10.00 -15.80
C ARG A 324 -16.43 8.97 -16.52
N SER A 325 -16.57 7.70 -16.15
CA SER A 325 -15.97 6.57 -16.88
C SER A 325 -16.65 6.39 -18.24
N GLU A 326 -15.88 6.44 -19.32
CA GLU A 326 -16.40 6.27 -20.69
C GLU A 326 -16.63 4.80 -21.05
N THR A 327 -15.69 3.93 -20.68
CA THR A 327 -15.76 2.48 -20.88
C THR A 327 -15.29 1.76 -19.62
N PRO A 328 -15.79 0.55 -19.30
CA PRO A 328 -15.29 -0.24 -18.19
C PRO A 328 -13.84 -0.69 -18.37
N TYR A 329 -13.15 -1.01 -17.27
CA TYR A 329 -11.92 -1.79 -17.34
C TYR A 329 -12.20 -3.24 -17.76
N LYS A 330 -11.20 -3.86 -18.39
CA LYS A 330 -11.16 -5.28 -18.67
C LYS A 330 -9.86 -5.85 -18.11
N LEU A 331 -9.93 -7.06 -17.58
CA LEU A 331 -8.78 -7.90 -17.30
C LEU A 331 -8.56 -8.84 -18.48
N GLU A 332 -7.33 -8.97 -18.96
CA GLU A 332 -6.97 -9.84 -20.08
C GLU A 332 -5.77 -10.70 -19.70
N ALA A 333 -5.85 -12.01 -19.94
CA ALA A 333 -4.72 -12.90 -19.70
C ALA A 333 -4.00 -13.28 -21.00
N TYR A 334 -2.67 -13.31 -20.93
CA TYR A 334 -1.78 -13.72 -22.00
C TYR A 334 -0.77 -14.72 -21.46
N SER A 335 -0.50 -15.80 -22.20
CA SER A 335 0.51 -16.77 -21.78
C SER A 335 1.94 -16.22 -21.90
N ALA A 336 2.92 -16.92 -21.37
CA ALA A 336 4.35 -16.65 -21.56
C ALA A 336 4.76 -16.52 -23.05
N GLU A 337 4.11 -17.25 -23.97
CA GLU A 337 4.30 -17.14 -25.45
C GLU A 337 3.63 -15.93 -26.07
N GLY A 338 2.84 -15.19 -25.31
CA GLY A 338 1.98 -14.12 -25.79
C GLY A 338 0.67 -14.60 -26.42
N LYS A 339 0.20 -15.81 -26.09
CA LYS A 339 -1.13 -16.27 -26.52
C LYS A 339 -2.21 -15.59 -25.67
N PHE A 340 -3.14 -14.87 -26.29
CA PHE A 340 -4.35 -14.40 -25.62
C PHE A 340 -5.18 -15.60 -25.10
N LEU A 341 -5.50 -15.60 -23.81
CA LEU A 341 -6.25 -16.66 -23.14
C LEU A 341 -7.72 -16.27 -22.96
N TRP A 342 -7.98 -15.13 -22.34
CA TRP A 342 -9.34 -14.66 -22.03
C TRP A 342 -9.39 -13.15 -21.74
N ARG A 343 -10.61 -12.62 -21.75
CA ARG A 343 -10.95 -11.24 -21.33
C ARG A 343 -12.15 -11.27 -20.38
N HIS A 344 -12.03 -10.60 -19.24
CA HIS A 344 -13.09 -10.40 -18.25
C HIS A 344 -13.45 -8.91 -18.18
N ASP A 345 -14.68 -8.55 -18.52
CA ASP A 345 -15.17 -7.16 -18.45
C ASP A 345 -15.69 -6.86 -17.03
N LEU A 346 -15.14 -5.86 -16.36
CA LEU A 346 -15.54 -5.49 -14.99
C LEU A 346 -16.89 -4.76 -14.94
N GLY A 347 -17.43 -4.37 -16.09
CA GLY A 347 -18.74 -3.74 -16.22
C GLY A 347 -18.82 -2.33 -15.62
N PRO A 348 -19.98 -1.68 -15.75
CA PRO A 348 -20.18 -0.31 -15.33
C PRO A 348 -20.24 -0.10 -13.80
N ALA A 349 -20.30 -1.19 -13.02
CA ALA A 349 -20.26 -1.14 -11.56
C ALA A 349 -18.87 -0.80 -10.99
N ILE A 350 -17.81 -0.87 -11.81
CA ILE A 350 -16.44 -0.53 -11.42
C ILE A 350 -15.94 0.63 -12.31
N GLU A 351 -15.70 1.79 -11.70
CA GLU A 351 -15.17 2.97 -12.41
C GLU A 351 -13.70 2.79 -12.83
N THR A 352 -13.26 3.46 -13.90
CA THR A 352 -11.90 3.32 -14.45
C THR A 352 -10.88 4.18 -13.72
N GLY A 353 -10.50 3.75 -12.53
CA GLY A 353 -9.35 4.30 -11.83
C GLY A 353 -8.69 3.29 -10.90
N ILE A 354 -7.45 3.58 -10.53
CA ILE A 354 -6.59 2.70 -9.73
C ILE A 354 -7.19 2.38 -8.36
N TRP A 355 -7.94 3.33 -7.80
CA TRP A 355 -8.63 3.25 -6.51
C TRP A 355 -9.87 2.36 -6.51
N TYR A 356 -10.49 2.17 -7.67
CA TYR A 356 -11.78 1.50 -7.79
C TYR A 356 -11.65 0.00 -8.05
N SER A 357 -10.51 -0.42 -8.62
CA SER A 357 -10.35 -1.69 -9.33
C SER A 357 -9.04 -2.43 -8.98
N PRO A 358 -8.73 -2.66 -7.68
CA PRO A 358 -7.59 -3.47 -7.32
C PRO A 358 -7.84 -4.93 -7.73
N TYR A 359 -6.77 -5.60 -8.16
CA TYR A 359 -6.72 -7.04 -8.42
C TYR A 359 -5.33 -7.56 -8.08
N ILE A 360 -5.21 -8.87 -7.84
CA ILE A 360 -3.93 -9.58 -7.69
C ILE A 360 -4.01 -10.91 -8.45
N VAL A 361 -2.85 -11.49 -8.75
CA VAL A 361 -2.71 -12.78 -9.44
C VAL A 361 -1.72 -13.65 -8.68
N TYR A 362 -2.16 -14.83 -8.26
CA TYR A 362 -1.35 -15.74 -7.45
C TYR A 362 -2.00 -17.11 -7.30
N ASP A 363 -1.23 -18.15 -6.99
CA ASP A 363 -1.72 -19.48 -6.58
C ASP A 363 -2.29 -19.41 -5.16
N LEU A 364 -3.59 -19.13 -5.04
CA LEU A 364 -4.24 -18.87 -3.77
C LEU A 364 -4.63 -20.16 -3.05
N ASP A 365 -4.99 -21.22 -3.78
CA ASP A 365 -5.42 -22.49 -3.20
C ASP A 365 -4.34 -23.59 -3.13
N GLY A 366 -3.16 -23.31 -3.68
CA GLY A 366 -1.94 -24.09 -3.54
C GLY A 366 -1.87 -25.27 -4.52
N ASP A 367 -2.64 -25.25 -5.60
CA ASP A 367 -2.69 -26.33 -6.60
C ASP A 367 -1.56 -26.26 -7.65
N GLY A 368 -0.75 -25.19 -7.61
CA GLY A 368 0.34 -24.92 -8.54
C GLY A 368 -0.06 -24.04 -9.73
N LYS A 369 -1.28 -23.48 -9.74
CA LYS A 369 -1.77 -22.57 -10.78
C LYS A 369 -2.34 -21.32 -10.13
N ALA A 370 -2.10 -20.18 -10.75
CA ALA A 370 -2.55 -18.92 -10.20
C ALA A 370 -4.01 -18.60 -10.56
N GLU A 371 -4.76 -18.09 -9.59
CA GLU A 371 -6.05 -17.43 -9.77
C GLU A 371 -5.89 -15.92 -9.91
N VAL A 372 -6.99 -15.26 -10.30
CA VAL A 372 -7.11 -13.80 -10.25
C VAL A 372 -8.15 -13.41 -9.20
N ALA A 373 -7.75 -12.71 -8.15
CA ALA A 373 -8.67 -12.09 -7.22
C ALA A 373 -8.89 -10.62 -7.61
N ALA A 374 -10.15 -10.21 -7.77
CA ALA A 374 -10.49 -8.86 -8.21
C ALA A 374 -11.73 -8.31 -7.50
N LYS A 375 -11.75 -6.98 -7.34
CA LYS A 375 -12.97 -6.26 -6.98
C LYS A 375 -13.92 -6.18 -8.18
N THR A 376 -15.14 -6.68 -8.02
CA THR A 376 -16.18 -6.67 -9.06
C THR A 376 -17.50 -6.10 -8.53
N GLY A 377 -18.46 -5.87 -9.42
CA GLY A 377 -19.81 -5.43 -9.07
C GLY A 377 -20.84 -6.02 -10.02
N GLU A 378 -22.12 -5.67 -9.84
CA GLU A 378 -23.24 -6.23 -10.59
C GLU A 378 -24.11 -5.17 -11.26
N GLY A 379 -24.54 -5.46 -12.49
CA GLY A 379 -25.43 -4.57 -13.25
C GLY A 379 -24.80 -3.22 -13.58
N ASP A 380 -25.65 -2.21 -13.74
CA ASP A 380 -25.27 -0.81 -13.95
C ASP A 380 -25.84 0.07 -12.82
N PRO A 381 -25.11 0.18 -11.68
CA PRO A 381 -25.54 0.95 -10.52
C PRO A 381 -25.13 2.43 -10.60
N ARG A 382 -24.77 2.94 -11.78
CA ARG A 382 -24.32 4.32 -11.93
C ARG A 382 -25.46 5.31 -11.69
N ASP A 383 -25.17 6.34 -10.93
CA ASP A 383 -26.05 7.50 -10.76
C ASP A 383 -26.13 8.31 -12.06
N ALA A 384 -27.03 9.30 -12.12
CA ALA A 384 -27.24 10.13 -13.31
C ALA A 384 -25.95 10.82 -13.81
N ASP A 385 -25.06 11.22 -12.90
CA ASP A 385 -23.76 11.82 -13.21
C ASP A 385 -22.72 10.78 -13.67
N GLY A 386 -22.93 9.51 -13.36
CA GLY A 386 -22.07 8.39 -13.74
C GLY A 386 -21.24 7.81 -12.59
N ARG A 387 -21.34 8.33 -11.36
CA ARG A 387 -20.69 7.76 -10.18
C ARG A 387 -21.34 6.45 -9.76
N VAL A 388 -20.56 5.55 -9.17
CA VAL A 388 -21.10 4.33 -8.54
C VAL A 388 -21.09 4.49 -7.02
N GLN A 389 -22.23 4.90 -6.46
CA GLN A 389 -22.40 5.11 -5.02
C GLN A 389 -23.24 4.02 -4.33
N SER A 390 -23.85 3.13 -5.13
CA SER A 390 -24.71 2.05 -4.66
C SER A 390 -24.43 0.75 -5.42
N GLY A 391 -25.29 -0.26 -5.22
CA GLY A 391 -25.14 -1.57 -5.86
C GLY A 391 -24.17 -2.51 -5.14
N PRO A 392 -24.29 -3.82 -5.38
CA PRO A 392 -23.46 -4.83 -4.74
C PRO A 392 -22.02 -4.78 -5.27
N GLU A 393 -21.08 -5.04 -4.38
CA GLU A 393 -19.65 -5.17 -4.68
C GLU A 393 -19.13 -6.48 -4.09
N TYR A 394 -18.21 -7.11 -4.79
CA TYR A 394 -17.68 -8.40 -4.41
C TYR A 394 -16.16 -8.43 -4.47
N LEU A 395 -15.55 -9.22 -3.57
CA LEU A 395 -14.30 -9.90 -3.88
C LEU A 395 -14.66 -11.13 -4.72
N THR A 396 -14.15 -11.21 -5.95
CA THR A 396 -14.37 -12.35 -6.85
C THR A 396 -13.04 -13.03 -7.17
N ILE A 397 -13.02 -14.36 -7.09
CA ILE A 397 -11.92 -15.18 -7.59
C ILE A 397 -12.30 -15.66 -8.99
N LEU A 398 -11.42 -15.41 -9.95
CA LEU A 398 -11.50 -15.91 -11.32
C LEU A 398 -10.49 -17.05 -11.49
N ASP A 399 -10.91 -18.11 -12.17
CA ASP A 399 -10.01 -19.15 -12.67
C ASP A 399 -8.96 -18.53 -13.60
N GLY A 400 -7.69 -18.77 -13.33
CA GLY A 400 -6.58 -18.13 -14.02
C GLY A 400 -6.50 -18.43 -15.52
N MET A 401 -6.95 -19.61 -15.94
CA MET A 401 -6.89 -20.04 -17.34
C MET A 401 -8.09 -19.65 -18.19
N THR A 402 -9.22 -19.33 -17.55
CA THR A 402 -10.49 -19.08 -18.24
C THR A 402 -11.13 -17.73 -17.94
N GLY A 403 -10.69 -17.04 -16.88
CA GLY A 403 -11.27 -15.77 -16.44
C GLY A 403 -12.70 -15.88 -15.90
N LYS A 404 -13.17 -17.10 -15.64
CA LYS A 404 -14.52 -17.37 -15.13
C LYS A 404 -14.57 -17.23 -13.61
N PRO A 405 -15.61 -16.58 -13.04
CA PRO A 405 -15.79 -16.56 -11.59
C PRO A 405 -15.97 -17.95 -11.01
N ILE A 406 -15.18 -18.28 -9.98
CA ILE A 406 -15.24 -19.56 -9.26
C ILE A 406 -15.65 -19.40 -7.79
N ALA A 407 -15.41 -18.23 -7.19
CA ALA A 407 -15.91 -17.89 -5.85
C ALA A 407 -16.15 -16.39 -5.72
N ARG A 408 -17.04 -15.99 -4.80
CA ARG A 408 -17.24 -14.58 -4.44
C ARG A 408 -17.77 -14.40 -3.01
N VAL A 409 -17.39 -13.29 -2.38
CA VAL A 409 -17.95 -12.78 -1.12
C VAL A 409 -18.17 -11.27 -1.23
N GLY A 410 -18.91 -10.67 -0.31
CA GLY A 410 -19.12 -9.22 -0.31
C GLY A 410 -17.83 -8.43 -0.09
N TRP A 411 -17.66 -7.32 -0.80
CA TRP A 411 -16.60 -6.34 -0.52
C TRP A 411 -16.91 -5.54 0.76
N PRO A 412 -15.92 -5.06 1.54
CA PRO A 412 -16.15 -4.18 2.70
C PRO A 412 -17.14 -3.04 2.41
N SER A 413 -18.12 -2.80 3.27
CA SER A 413 -19.24 -1.87 2.99
C SER A 413 -18.83 -0.41 2.79
N ARG A 414 -19.54 0.32 1.91
CA ARG A 414 -19.42 1.80 1.76
C ARG A 414 -20.10 2.57 2.90
N GLU A 415 -21.05 1.94 3.59
CA GLU A 415 -21.97 2.61 4.50
C GLU A 415 -21.28 3.47 5.59
N PRO A 416 -20.19 3.00 6.23
CA PRO A 416 -19.48 3.80 7.23
C PRO A 416 -18.81 5.07 6.68
N PHE A 417 -18.51 5.08 5.38
CA PHE A 417 -17.83 6.19 4.69
C PHE A 417 -18.81 7.24 4.20
N ILE A 418 -19.93 6.83 3.63
CA ILE A 418 -20.90 7.76 3.01
C ILE A 418 -21.64 8.63 4.04
N ARG A 419 -21.63 8.24 5.32
CA ARG A 419 -22.15 9.03 6.45
C ARG A 419 -21.22 10.18 6.86
N ARG A 420 -20.06 10.31 6.24
CA ARG A 420 -19.03 11.31 6.55
C ARG A 420 -18.90 12.31 5.38
N PRO A 421 -18.41 13.55 5.63
CA PRO A 421 -18.13 14.49 4.55
C PRO A 421 -17.18 13.89 3.50
N ASN A 422 -17.36 14.23 2.23
CA ASN A 422 -16.60 13.66 1.11
C ASN A 422 -16.65 12.12 1.02
N GLY A 423 -17.71 11.49 1.55
CA GLY A 423 -17.83 10.04 1.70
C GLY A 423 -17.62 9.25 0.41
N TYR A 424 -18.03 9.76 -0.76
CA TYR A 424 -17.75 9.13 -2.05
C TYR A 424 -16.25 8.96 -2.31
N ASN A 425 -15.46 10.02 -2.06
CA ASN A 425 -14.02 10.00 -2.29
C ASN A 425 -13.37 8.90 -1.43
N TYR A 426 -13.72 8.85 -0.15
CA TYR A 426 -13.13 7.93 0.82
C TYR A 426 -13.60 6.48 0.63
N ALA A 427 -14.88 6.26 0.32
CA ALA A 427 -15.42 4.94 0.03
C ALA A 427 -14.83 4.31 -1.25
N SER A 428 -14.37 5.16 -2.18
CA SER A 428 -13.84 4.75 -3.48
C SER A 428 -12.35 4.44 -3.47
N ARG A 429 -11.66 4.52 -2.32
CA ARG A 429 -10.27 4.08 -2.17
C ARG A 429 -10.26 2.61 -1.73
N ASN A 430 -9.84 1.72 -2.62
CA ASN A 430 -9.83 0.29 -2.38
C ASN A 430 -8.45 -0.28 -2.74
N GLN A 431 -7.98 -1.23 -1.95
CA GLN A 431 -6.76 -1.99 -2.22
C GLN A 431 -7.03 -3.48 -2.05
N LEU A 432 -6.22 -4.31 -2.71
CA LEU A 432 -6.24 -5.76 -2.60
C LEU A 432 -4.80 -6.23 -2.65
N GLY A 433 -4.36 -6.92 -1.61
CA GLY A 433 -3.03 -7.52 -1.54
C GLY A 433 -3.10 -8.92 -0.97
N MET A 434 -1.96 -9.41 -0.53
CA MET A 434 -1.80 -10.72 0.05
C MET A 434 -0.64 -10.82 1.03
N ALA A 435 -0.75 -11.77 1.93
CA ALA A 435 0.23 -12.04 2.98
C ALA A 435 0.20 -13.52 3.39
N TYR A 436 1.32 -14.05 3.86
CA TYR A 436 1.40 -15.35 4.52
C TYR A 436 1.15 -15.18 6.02
N LEU A 437 -0.09 -14.92 6.41
CA LEU A 437 -0.48 -14.64 7.82
C LEU A 437 -0.23 -15.81 8.79
N ASP A 438 -0.11 -17.04 8.28
CA ASP A 438 0.30 -18.20 9.08
C ASP A 438 1.70 -18.74 8.70
N GLY A 439 2.45 -17.94 7.94
CA GLY A 439 3.75 -18.25 7.36
C GLY A 439 3.71 -19.20 6.15
N LYS A 440 2.51 -19.68 5.75
CA LYS A 440 2.40 -20.80 4.79
C LYS A 440 1.31 -20.67 3.73
N THR A 441 0.17 -20.14 4.11
CA THR A 441 -1.04 -20.00 3.32
C THR A 441 -1.07 -18.60 2.70
N PRO A 442 -1.24 -18.45 1.38
CA PRO A 442 -1.47 -17.16 0.76
C PRO A 442 -2.86 -16.66 1.15
N CYS A 443 -2.92 -15.59 1.94
CA CYS A 443 -4.16 -14.97 2.39
C CYS A 443 -4.40 -13.65 1.64
N LEU A 444 -5.63 -13.42 1.18
CA LEU A 444 -6.07 -12.19 0.54
C LEU A 444 -6.33 -11.11 1.58
N ILE A 445 -5.83 -9.90 1.34
CA ILE A 445 -6.01 -8.71 2.19
C ILE A 445 -6.88 -7.70 1.45
N VAL A 446 -8.12 -7.53 1.90
CA VAL A 446 -9.12 -6.70 1.25
C VAL A 446 -9.28 -5.40 2.03
N GLU A 447 -8.91 -4.27 1.44
CA GLU A 447 -8.95 -2.97 2.11
C GLU A 447 -9.91 -2.00 1.42
N ARG A 448 -10.65 -1.25 2.25
CA ARG A 448 -11.34 -0.03 1.87
C ARG A 448 -10.95 1.12 2.80
N GLY A 449 -10.58 2.25 2.22
CA GLY A 449 -10.12 3.44 2.94
C GLY A 449 -8.64 3.75 2.68
N THR A 450 -8.22 4.96 3.07
CA THR A 450 -6.81 5.41 3.03
C THR A 450 -6.61 6.60 3.98
N TYR A 451 -7.37 7.68 3.74
CA TYR A 451 -7.13 8.98 4.39
C TYR A 451 -7.82 9.19 5.73
N ASN A 452 -8.78 8.34 6.12
CA ASN A 452 -9.53 8.49 7.36
C ASN A 452 -9.88 7.13 7.97
N LEU A 453 -11.11 6.66 7.74
CA LEU A 453 -11.55 5.32 8.08
C LEU A 453 -10.81 4.34 7.17
N ILE A 454 -10.35 3.25 7.75
CA ILE A 454 -9.74 2.13 7.06
C ILE A 454 -10.44 0.87 7.59
N VAL A 455 -10.82 -0.02 6.67
CA VAL A 455 -11.44 -1.31 6.95
C VAL A 455 -10.65 -2.36 6.19
N VAL A 456 -10.17 -3.37 6.92
CA VAL A 456 -9.35 -4.46 6.38
C VAL A 456 -10.00 -5.78 6.72
N VAL A 457 -10.09 -6.69 5.75
CA VAL A 457 -10.60 -8.04 5.96
C VAL A 457 -9.65 -9.03 5.30
N ALA A 458 -9.22 -10.03 6.06
CA ALA A 458 -8.37 -11.11 5.55
C ALA A 458 -9.22 -12.33 5.18
N TYR A 459 -8.93 -12.94 4.04
CA TYR A 459 -9.55 -14.18 3.58
C TYR A 459 -8.51 -15.20 3.17
N GLU A 460 -8.81 -16.49 3.32
CA GLU A 460 -8.17 -17.54 2.52
C GLU A 460 -9.13 -18.00 1.40
N PHE A 461 -8.56 -18.48 0.30
CA PHE A 461 -9.28 -19.20 -0.74
C PHE A 461 -8.78 -20.64 -0.81
N HIS A 462 -9.66 -21.61 -0.66
CA HIS A 462 -9.30 -23.02 -0.83
C HIS A 462 -10.51 -23.88 -1.21
N GLY A 463 -10.32 -24.81 -2.16
CA GLY A 463 -11.38 -25.74 -2.57
C GLY A 463 -12.64 -25.05 -3.09
N GLY A 464 -12.47 -23.94 -3.82
CA GLY A 464 -13.57 -23.16 -4.40
C GLY A 464 -14.36 -22.32 -3.39
N LYS A 465 -13.81 -22.04 -2.20
CA LYS A 465 -14.48 -21.25 -1.15
C LYS A 465 -13.56 -20.19 -0.56
N LEU A 466 -14.14 -19.04 -0.24
CA LEU A 466 -13.50 -17.99 0.54
C LEU A 466 -13.93 -18.11 2.00
N ARG A 467 -12.96 -18.08 2.92
CA ARG A 467 -13.19 -18.05 4.38
C ARG A 467 -12.58 -16.80 4.97
N GLU A 468 -13.38 -15.99 5.66
CA GLU A 468 -12.87 -14.87 6.45
C GLU A 468 -12.00 -15.38 7.60
N LEU A 469 -10.81 -14.81 7.74
CA LEU A 469 -9.85 -15.12 8.80
C LEU A 469 -10.02 -14.15 9.96
N TRP A 470 -10.04 -12.85 9.65
CA TRP A 470 -10.31 -11.77 10.59
C TRP A 470 -10.75 -10.51 9.85
N SER A 471 -11.33 -9.56 10.60
CA SER A 471 -11.62 -8.20 10.15
C SER A 471 -11.12 -7.17 11.16
N TRP A 472 -10.77 -5.99 10.66
CA TRP A 472 -10.29 -4.87 11.45
C TRP A 472 -10.80 -3.53 10.89
N SER A 473 -10.99 -2.55 11.77
CA SER A 473 -11.24 -1.16 11.39
C SER A 473 -10.71 -0.20 12.44
N ASN A 474 -10.11 0.90 11.98
CA ASN A 474 -9.65 1.96 12.88
C ASN A 474 -10.78 2.77 13.53
N GLU A 475 -12.05 2.48 13.25
CA GLU A 475 -13.18 3.17 13.91
C GLU A 475 -13.16 3.03 15.44
N ARG A 476 -12.58 1.94 15.94
CA ARG A 476 -12.46 1.66 17.38
C ARG A 476 -11.07 1.94 17.94
N GLU A 477 -10.16 2.44 17.09
CA GLU A 477 -8.77 2.65 17.45
C GLU A 477 -8.51 4.11 17.84
N PRO A 478 -7.47 4.38 18.65
CA PRO A 478 -7.05 5.74 18.95
C PRO A 478 -6.82 6.56 17.69
N ARG A 479 -7.01 7.89 17.80
CA ARG A 479 -6.93 8.81 16.66
C ARG A 479 -5.61 8.74 15.88
N ARG A 480 -4.52 8.32 16.50
CA ARG A 480 -3.23 8.09 15.84
C ARG A 480 -3.28 7.07 14.69
N TYR A 481 -4.23 6.12 14.70
CA TYR A 481 -4.44 5.15 13.61
C TYR A 481 -5.28 5.70 12.46
N TRP A 482 -5.79 6.92 12.56
CA TRP A 482 -6.59 7.53 11.51
C TRP A 482 -5.74 8.30 10.53
N GLY A 483 -6.08 8.19 9.24
CA GLY A 483 -5.38 8.88 8.17
C GLY A 483 -3.93 8.48 7.98
N GLN A 484 -3.59 7.25 8.39
CA GLN A 484 -2.25 6.68 8.25
C GLN A 484 -2.08 5.89 6.96
N GLY A 485 -3.18 5.58 6.26
CA GLY A 485 -3.18 4.71 5.09
C GLY A 485 -2.29 5.23 3.99
N ALA A 486 -1.57 4.35 3.29
CA ALA A 486 -0.82 4.69 2.08
C ALA A 486 -1.60 4.35 0.81
N HIS A 487 -1.05 4.76 -0.31
CA HIS A 487 -1.52 4.42 -1.65
C HIS A 487 -1.06 3.04 -2.14
N TRP A 488 -0.49 2.27 -1.22
CA TRP A 488 0.13 0.97 -1.42
C TRP A 488 0.17 0.23 -0.07
N MET A 489 0.29 -1.09 -0.10
CA MET A 489 0.47 -1.96 1.07
C MET A 489 1.64 -2.91 0.85
N HIS A 490 2.37 -3.21 1.91
CA HIS A 490 3.37 -4.28 1.94
C HIS A 490 2.94 -5.36 2.92
N ALA A 491 3.40 -6.57 2.66
CA ALA A 491 3.33 -7.69 3.59
C ALA A 491 4.73 -8.24 3.80
N ALA A 492 5.15 -8.34 5.06
CA ALA A 492 6.48 -8.79 5.43
C ALA A 492 6.50 -9.31 6.87
N ASP A 493 7.31 -10.34 7.13
CA ASP A 493 7.70 -10.77 8.48
C ASP A 493 8.64 -9.73 9.09
N VAL A 494 8.07 -8.77 9.82
CA VAL A 494 8.82 -7.66 10.42
C VAL A 494 9.25 -7.95 11.85
N ASP A 495 8.55 -8.85 12.55
CA ASP A 495 8.88 -9.22 13.93
C ASP A 495 9.65 -10.56 14.07
N ALA A 496 9.95 -11.21 12.93
CA ALA A 496 10.74 -12.43 12.80
C ALA A 496 10.11 -13.67 13.42
N ASP A 497 8.76 -13.75 13.47
CA ASP A 497 8.03 -14.92 13.93
C ASP A 497 7.72 -15.94 12.81
N GLY A 498 8.06 -15.61 11.55
CA GLY A 498 7.86 -16.43 10.36
C GLY A 498 6.52 -16.19 9.66
N ARG A 499 5.73 -15.19 10.07
CA ARG A 499 4.44 -14.80 9.51
C ARG A 499 4.55 -13.39 8.97
N ASP A 500 3.72 -13.07 7.98
CA ASP A 500 3.74 -11.73 7.40
C ASP A 500 2.78 -10.80 8.16
N GLU A 501 3.27 -9.64 8.57
CA GLU A 501 2.49 -8.49 9.04
C GLU A 501 2.07 -7.62 7.85
N LEU A 502 1.10 -6.73 8.07
CA LEU A 502 0.59 -5.83 7.05
C LEU A 502 1.03 -4.39 7.32
N ILE A 503 1.86 -3.83 6.44
CA ILE A 503 2.27 -2.42 6.49
C ILE A 503 1.36 -1.65 5.53
N LEU A 504 0.41 -0.90 6.10
CA LEU A 504 -0.67 -0.25 5.37
C LEU A 504 -0.46 1.26 5.23
N GLY A 505 0.78 1.72 5.34
CA GLY A 505 1.15 3.13 5.41
C GLY A 505 1.94 3.42 6.67
N SER A 506 1.58 4.49 7.37
CA SER A 506 2.17 4.89 8.66
C SER A 506 1.67 4.06 9.85
N PHE A 507 1.19 2.84 9.61
CA PHE A 507 0.76 1.87 10.62
C PHE A 507 0.89 0.44 10.10
N ALA A 508 0.95 -0.51 11.03
CA ALA A 508 0.95 -1.93 10.73
C ALA A 508 -0.10 -2.70 11.53
N LEU A 509 -0.62 -3.77 10.91
CA LEU A 509 -1.40 -4.81 11.57
C LEU A 509 -0.57 -6.09 11.66
N ASP A 510 -0.72 -6.78 12.78
CA ASP A 510 -0.14 -8.09 13.06
C ASP A 510 -0.78 -9.20 12.19
N ASP A 511 -0.19 -10.39 12.15
CA ASP A 511 -0.63 -11.57 11.39
C ASP A 511 -2.12 -11.93 11.62
N ASN A 512 -2.57 -11.67 12.84
CA ASN A 512 -3.93 -11.91 13.34
C ASN A 512 -4.89 -10.71 13.22
N GLY A 513 -4.44 -9.61 12.59
CA GLY A 513 -5.20 -8.40 12.37
C GLY A 513 -5.31 -7.47 13.59
N ALA A 514 -4.57 -7.72 14.67
CA ALA A 514 -4.43 -6.77 15.76
C ALA A 514 -3.55 -5.59 15.31
N PRO A 515 -3.78 -4.36 15.79
CA PRO A 515 -2.85 -3.26 15.56
C PRO A 515 -1.49 -3.58 16.18
N LEU A 516 -0.43 -3.55 15.36
CA LEU A 516 0.95 -3.74 15.83
C LEU A 516 1.54 -2.41 16.30
N TRP A 517 1.53 -1.41 15.42
CA TRP A 517 1.96 -0.04 15.73
C TRP A 517 1.36 0.99 14.77
N SER A 518 1.44 2.27 15.15
CA SER A 518 1.25 3.39 14.25
C SER A 518 2.21 4.53 14.59
N THR A 519 2.84 5.13 13.59
CA THR A 519 3.74 6.27 13.77
C THR A 519 2.97 7.57 14.09
N GLY A 520 1.68 7.63 13.72
CA GLY A 520 0.85 8.83 13.85
C GLY A 520 1.26 9.97 12.90
N LEU A 521 2.18 9.74 11.95
CA LEU A 521 2.67 10.76 11.03
C LEU A 521 1.66 11.10 9.92
N GLY A 522 0.64 10.25 9.69
CA GLY A 522 -0.36 10.44 8.66
C GLY A 522 0.02 9.79 7.32
N HIS A 523 -0.76 10.09 6.29
CA HIS A 523 -0.68 9.47 4.98
C HIS A 523 0.71 9.67 4.33
N PRO A 524 1.42 8.58 3.99
CA PRO A 524 2.58 8.61 3.09
C PRO A 524 2.15 8.45 1.63
N ASP A 525 2.80 9.21 0.75
CA ASP A 525 2.64 9.04 -0.70
C ASP A 525 3.57 7.91 -1.23
N HIS A 526 4.68 7.67 -0.52
CA HIS A 526 5.54 6.50 -0.69
C HIS A 526 6.04 5.96 0.65
N LEU A 527 6.22 4.65 0.67
CA LEU A 527 6.87 3.91 1.74
C LEU A 527 7.58 2.69 1.16
N TYR A 528 8.82 2.44 1.58
CA TYR A 528 9.63 1.31 1.11
C TYR A 528 10.02 0.45 2.30
N VAL A 529 9.70 -0.84 2.26
CA VAL A 529 10.01 -1.82 3.31
C VAL A 529 11.14 -2.72 2.83
N GLY A 530 12.16 -2.98 3.64
CA GLY A 530 13.25 -3.89 3.28
C GLY A 530 14.40 -3.87 4.28
N ASP A 531 15.47 -4.60 3.99
CA ASP A 531 16.75 -4.50 4.71
C ASP A 531 17.50 -3.27 4.17
N LEU A 532 17.16 -2.08 4.69
CA LEU A 532 17.63 -0.80 4.15
C LEU A 532 18.95 -0.38 4.80
N ASP A 533 19.11 -0.63 6.11
CA ASP A 533 20.39 -0.53 6.82
C ASP A 533 20.90 -1.93 7.17
N PRO A 534 21.75 -2.56 6.33
CA PRO A 534 22.24 -3.92 6.56
C PRO A 534 23.15 -4.06 7.80
N THR A 535 23.48 -2.94 8.47
CA THR A 535 24.21 -2.96 9.74
C THR A 535 23.29 -3.01 10.96
N ARG A 536 21.97 -2.97 10.76
CA ARG A 536 20.93 -3.09 11.77
C ARG A 536 20.17 -4.41 11.57
N PRO A 537 19.97 -5.22 12.63
CA PRO A 537 19.08 -6.37 12.52
C PRO A 537 17.61 -5.96 12.40
N GLY A 538 16.90 -6.63 11.49
CA GLY A 538 15.48 -6.39 11.22
C GLY A 538 15.27 -5.74 9.86
N LEU A 539 14.03 -5.35 9.58
CA LEU A 539 13.69 -4.55 8.40
C LEU A 539 13.44 -3.09 8.81
N GLU A 540 13.61 -2.18 7.86
CA GLU A 540 13.28 -0.78 7.99
C GLU A 540 12.17 -0.37 7.02
N ILE A 541 11.56 0.78 7.31
CA ILE A 541 10.61 1.46 6.45
C ILE A 541 11.07 2.89 6.20
N TYR A 542 11.33 3.25 4.95
CA TYR A 542 11.54 4.65 4.57
C TYR A 542 10.23 5.30 4.14
N PHE A 543 9.90 6.47 4.69
CA PHE A 543 8.66 7.19 4.43
C PHE A 543 8.88 8.56 3.80
N GLY A 544 8.03 8.88 2.81
CA GLY A 544 7.72 10.25 2.41
C GLY A 544 6.29 10.61 2.79
N ILE A 545 6.14 11.42 3.84
CA ILE A 545 4.83 11.76 4.42
C ILE A 545 4.19 12.92 3.63
N GLU A 546 3.05 12.63 2.99
CA GLU A 546 2.28 13.60 2.18
C GLU A 546 1.66 14.68 3.07
N THR A 547 1.21 14.30 4.26
CA THR A 547 0.60 15.24 5.20
C THR A 547 1.66 16.20 5.73
N ARG A 548 1.33 17.51 5.78
CA ARG A 548 2.24 18.55 6.26
C ARG A 548 2.87 18.19 7.61
N GLN A 549 4.20 18.16 7.69
CA GLN A 549 4.93 17.87 8.92
C GLN A 549 5.76 19.06 9.41
N GLN A 550 6.02 19.12 10.72
CA GLN A 550 7.04 20.02 11.29
C GLN A 550 8.44 19.39 11.30
N ARG A 551 8.49 18.06 11.40
CA ARG A 551 9.68 17.19 11.38
C ARG A 551 9.26 15.80 10.91
N ASN A 552 10.20 14.96 10.50
CA ASN A 552 9.94 13.58 10.05
C ASN A 552 9.02 13.47 8.83
N GLY A 553 8.92 14.54 8.01
CA GLY A 553 8.25 14.45 6.71
C GLY A 553 8.97 13.51 5.73
N MET A 554 10.26 13.29 5.97
CA MET A 554 11.11 12.28 5.35
C MET A 554 11.83 11.57 6.51
N CYS A 555 11.61 10.28 6.69
CA CYS A 555 12.14 9.54 7.83
C CYS A 555 12.24 8.04 7.57
N MET A 556 13.07 7.38 8.37
CA MET A 556 13.16 5.93 8.42
C MET A 556 12.68 5.44 9.78
N ALA A 557 11.91 4.37 9.79
CA ALA A 557 11.42 3.70 10.97
C ALA A 557 11.86 2.25 11.00
N ASP A 558 11.96 1.69 12.20
CA ASP A 558 12.05 0.26 12.43
C ASP A 558 10.71 -0.40 12.04
N ALA A 559 10.75 -1.44 11.20
CA ALA A 559 9.53 -2.05 10.67
C ALA A 559 8.73 -2.85 11.72
N ALA A 560 9.41 -3.41 12.73
CA ALA A 560 8.78 -4.21 13.78
C ALA A 560 8.01 -3.35 14.80
N THR A 561 8.46 -2.12 15.01
CA THR A 561 7.99 -1.26 16.12
C THR A 561 7.38 0.06 15.68
N GLY A 562 7.63 0.48 14.43
CA GLY A 562 7.28 1.82 13.94
C GLY A 562 8.10 2.94 14.59
N GLY A 563 9.13 2.61 15.37
CA GLY A 563 9.99 3.59 16.02
C GLY A 563 10.85 4.35 15.00
N ILE A 564 10.78 5.68 15.01
CA ILE A 564 11.58 6.51 14.09
C ILE A 564 13.07 6.39 14.43
N LEU A 565 13.84 5.83 13.51
CA LEU A 565 15.30 5.67 13.59
C LEU A 565 16.01 7.00 13.33
N TRP A 566 15.59 7.67 12.26
CA TRP A 566 16.00 9.03 11.92
C TRP A 566 14.93 9.73 11.11
N GLY A 567 14.93 11.05 11.13
CA GLY A 567 14.02 11.86 10.33
C GLY A 567 14.50 13.29 10.22
N ILE A 568 14.09 13.97 9.15
CA ILE A 568 14.52 15.35 8.94
C ILE A 568 13.93 16.27 10.00
N ASN A 569 14.75 17.16 10.56
CA ASN A 569 14.29 18.20 11.47
C ASN A 569 13.95 19.49 10.70
N LYS A 570 13.10 19.35 9.67
CA LYS A 570 12.69 20.42 8.76
C LYS A 570 11.20 20.26 8.43
N PRO A 571 10.41 21.35 8.46
CA PRO A 571 9.02 21.28 8.04
C PRO A 571 8.89 20.92 6.56
N THR A 572 7.93 20.04 6.25
CA THR A 572 7.51 19.72 4.88
C THR A 572 6.09 20.22 4.66
N ARG A 573 5.78 20.64 3.43
CA ARG A 573 4.42 21.02 3.06
C ARG A 573 3.61 19.80 2.65
N HIS A 574 4.17 19.02 1.73
CA HIS A 574 3.55 17.88 1.06
C HIS A 574 4.61 17.15 0.25
N VAL A 575 5.19 16.09 0.83
CA VAL A 575 6.11 15.19 0.13
C VAL A 575 5.30 14.34 -0.83
N HIS A 576 5.67 14.35 -2.12
CA HIS A 576 4.77 13.89 -3.17
C HIS A 576 5.36 12.79 -4.05
N ALA A 577 4.46 12.00 -4.62
CA ALA A 577 4.68 10.88 -5.52
C ALA A 577 5.63 9.84 -4.92
N ASN A 578 6.46 9.20 -5.76
CA ASN A 578 7.12 7.94 -5.42
C ASN A 578 8.41 8.04 -4.60
N GLY A 579 9.14 9.16 -4.63
CA GLY A 579 10.48 9.20 -4.02
C GLY A 579 11.43 8.16 -4.63
N LEU A 580 12.43 7.76 -3.86
CA LEU A 580 13.35 6.65 -4.13
C LEU A 580 13.90 6.09 -2.82
N CYS A 581 13.97 4.75 -2.72
CA CYS A 581 14.73 4.05 -1.69
C CYS A 581 15.39 2.82 -2.32
N SER A 582 16.71 2.86 -2.56
CA SER A 582 17.46 1.79 -3.21
C SER A 582 18.96 1.99 -2.98
N ASP A 583 19.73 0.90 -2.87
CA ASP A 583 21.20 0.97 -2.94
C ASP A 583 21.60 1.35 -4.37
N ILE A 584 22.07 2.59 -4.54
CA ILE A 584 22.50 3.14 -5.83
C ILE A 584 23.95 3.65 -5.76
N ASP A 585 24.53 3.72 -4.56
CA ASP A 585 25.84 4.31 -4.31
C ASP A 585 26.70 3.44 -3.41
N ALA A 586 27.55 2.61 -4.04
CA ALA A 586 28.45 1.68 -3.37
C ALA A 586 29.42 2.29 -2.32
N ARG A 587 29.49 3.63 -2.21
CA ARG A 587 30.28 4.31 -1.18
C ARG A 587 29.64 4.20 0.21
N PHE A 588 28.34 3.95 0.30
CA PHE A 588 27.60 3.85 1.55
C PHE A 588 26.93 2.48 1.63
N PRO A 589 27.09 1.73 2.73
CA PRO A 589 26.34 0.48 2.89
C PRO A 589 24.84 0.74 3.07
N GLY A 590 24.02 -0.03 2.35
CA GLY A 590 22.56 0.02 2.44
C GLY A 590 21.90 0.91 1.39
N ALA A 591 20.61 1.15 1.54
CA ALA A 591 19.82 1.89 0.57
C ALA A 591 19.87 3.41 0.79
N GLU A 592 20.14 4.17 -0.28
CA GLU A 592 19.92 5.61 -0.29
C GLU A 592 18.43 5.93 -0.29
N CYS A 593 18.06 7.00 0.43
CA CYS A 593 16.68 7.42 0.64
C CYS A 593 16.48 8.87 0.15
N TYR A 594 15.63 9.07 -0.85
CA TYR A 594 15.35 10.36 -1.47
C TYR A 594 13.85 10.68 -1.50
N SER A 595 13.51 11.92 -1.14
CA SER A 595 12.15 12.46 -1.32
C SER A 595 12.18 13.94 -1.64
N SER A 596 11.09 14.44 -2.21
CA SER A 596 10.94 15.82 -2.64
C SER A 596 9.64 16.43 -2.10
N ASP A 597 9.76 17.62 -1.53
CA ASP A 597 8.64 18.43 -1.04
C ASP A 597 8.12 19.35 -2.15
N THR A 598 6.86 19.77 -2.04
CA THR A 598 6.21 20.58 -3.08
C THR A 598 6.03 22.06 -2.72
N ASP A 599 6.03 22.90 -3.74
CA ASP A 599 5.57 24.28 -3.67
C ASP A 599 4.04 24.38 -3.66
N GLU A 600 3.51 25.60 -3.58
CA GLU A 600 2.05 25.83 -3.56
C GLU A 600 1.28 25.27 -4.76
N LYS A 601 1.96 25.09 -5.89
CA LYS A 601 1.42 24.59 -7.16
C LYS A 601 1.65 23.09 -7.35
N LYS A 602 2.04 22.37 -6.29
CA LYS A 602 2.39 20.93 -6.33
C LYS A 602 3.57 20.60 -7.26
N GLN A 603 4.47 21.56 -7.50
CA GLN A 603 5.72 21.30 -8.21
C GLN A 603 6.82 20.98 -7.21
N ALA A 604 7.79 20.14 -7.61
CA ALA A 604 8.95 19.84 -6.78
C ALA A 604 9.68 21.15 -6.41
N SER A 605 9.88 21.39 -5.12
CA SER A 605 10.47 22.62 -4.58
C SER A 605 11.88 22.41 -4.10
N TRP A 606 12.08 21.43 -3.22
CA TRP A 606 13.36 21.02 -2.69
C TRP A 606 13.31 19.54 -2.34
N ALA A 607 14.45 18.89 -2.40
CA ALA A 607 14.59 17.46 -2.10
C ALA A 607 15.82 17.23 -1.23
N LEU A 608 15.85 16.08 -0.57
CA LEU A 608 17.01 15.60 0.17
C LEU A 608 17.24 14.13 -0.17
N MET A 609 18.51 13.74 -0.18
CA MET A 609 18.95 12.35 -0.22
C MET A 609 19.76 12.06 1.04
N HIS A 610 19.54 10.89 1.62
CA HIS A 610 20.24 10.41 2.81
C HIS A 610 20.78 9.02 2.57
N THR A 611 21.87 8.66 3.26
CA THR A 611 22.25 7.26 3.45
C THR A 611 21.19 6.52 4.27
N ALA A 612 21.28 5.19 4.35
CA ALA A 612 20.44 4.37 5.23
C ALA A 612 20.45 4.83 6.70
N LYS A 613 21.52 5.51 7.14
CA LYS A 613 21.70 6.02 8.51
C LYS A 613 21.20 7.45 8.73
N GLY A 614 20.60 8.06 7.71
CA GLY A 614 20.05 9.41 7.80
C GLY A 614 21.09 10.53 7.63
N GLU A 615 22.30 10.20 7.15
CA GLU A 615 23.31 11.20 6.84
C GLU A 615 23.01 11.82 5.48
N ALA A 616 22.86 13.15 5.41
CA ALA A 616 22.57 13.84 4.16
C ALA A 616 23.75 13.71 3.17
N ILE A 617 23.44 13.38 1.92
CA ILE A 617 24.40 13.21 0.83
C ILE A 617 23.97 14.00 -0.41
N GLU A 618 24.92 14.25 -1.31
CA GLU A 618 24.68 14.98 -2.56
C GLU A 618 23.77 14.20 -3.52
N GLN A 619 22.76 14.88 -4.06
CA GLN A 619 21.70 14.30 -4.91
C GLN A 619 21.78 14.77 -6.38
N ASP A 620 22.95 15.19 -6.87
CA ASP A 620 23.10 15.99 -8.11
C ASP A 620 22.43 15.40 -9.37
N GLU A 621 22.29 14.07 -9.44
CA GLU A 621 21.67 13.34 -10.55
C GLU A 621 20.20 12.94 -10.30
N VAL A 622 19.73 12.99 -9.05
CA VAL A 622 18.36 12.62 -8.66
C VAL A 622 17.54 13.90 -8.48
N LYS A 623 16.47 14.03 -9.27
CA LYS A 623 15.66 15.27 -9.34
C LYS A 623 14.17 14.97 -9.35
N GLY A 624 13.38 16.03 -9.14
CA GLY A 624 11.92 15.94 -9.16
C GLY A 624 11.43 15.04 -8.03
N PHE A 625 10.47 14.16 -8.32
CA PHE A 625 9.87 13.25 -7.34
C PHE A 625 10.54 11.87 -7.26
N GLY A 626 11.77 11.74 -7.76
CA GLY A 626 12.54 10.50 -7.73
C GLY A 626 12.33 9.65 -9.00
N PRO A 627 13.41 9.07 -9.57
CA PRO A 627 13.31 8.12 -10.67
C PRO A 627 12.84 6.74 -10.17
N ARG A 628 12.52 5.85 -11.11
CA ARG A 628 12.40 4.42 -10.80
C ARG A 628 13.80 3.79 -10.76
N THR A 629 13.92 2.61 -10.16
CA THR A 629 15.17 1.86 -10.06
C THR A 629 15.00 0.43 -10.56
N VAL A 630 16.10 -0.20 -10.98
CA VAL A 630 16.13 -1.54 -11.58
C VAL A 630 17.53 -2.17 -11.41
N TYR A 631 17.63 -3.44 -11.06
CA TYR A 631 18.88 -4.22 -11.17
C TYR A 631 19.11 -4.61 -12.63
N TRP A 632 20.03 -3.92 -13.32
CA TRP A 632 20.22 -4.06 -14.76
C TRP A 632 21.62 -4.52 -15.16
N ASP A 633 22.66 -3.98 -14.52
CA ASP A 633 24.03 -4.43 -14.74
C ASP A 633 24.41 -5.60 -13.82
N ALA A 634 25.71 -5.85 -13.63
CA ALA A 634 26.22 -7.05 -12.98
C ALA A 634 26.66 -6.82 -11.52
N ASP A 635 26.59 -5.59 -11.03
CA ASP A 635 26.92 -5.28 -9.64
C ASP A 635 25.65 -5.23 -8.76
N PRO A 636 25.77 -5.17 -7.42
CA PRO A 636 24.62 -5.27 -6.53
C PRO A 636 23.86 -3.94 -6.35
N GLN A 637 24.28 -2.84 -6.96
CA GLN A 637 23.53 -1.57 -6.92
C GLN A 637 22.43 -1.58 -7.98
N ARG A 638 21.31 -0.89 -7.71
CA ARG A 638 20.29 -0.62 -8.73
C ARG A 638 20.69 0.58 -9.59
N GLU A 639 20.29 0.52 -10.86
CA GLU A 639 20.36 1.60 -11.82
C GLU A 639 19.16 2.55 -11.70
N LEU A 640 19.33 3.77 -12.21
CA LEU A 640 18.26 4.75 -12.34
C LEU A 640 17.56 4.61 -13.69
N LEU A 641 16.24 4.46 -13.68
CA LEU A 641 15.38 4.52 -14.84
C LEU A 641 14.68 5.89 -14.90
N HIS A 642 15.08 6.71 -15.86
CA HIS A 642 14.51 8.04 -16.08
C HIS A 642 14.32 8.32 -17.56
N SER A 643 13.12 8.76 -17.95
CA SER A 643 12.76 9.08 -19.34
C SER A 643 13.12 7.96 -20.34
N GLY A 644 12.90 6.71 -19.95
CA GLY A 644 13.20 5.54 -20.78
C GLY A 644 14.69 5.25 -20.95
N ARG A 645 15.57 5.80 -20.11
CA ARG A 645 17.01 5.52 -20.13
C ARG A 645 17.44 4.90 -18.82
N ILE A 646 18.30 3.89 -18.91
CA ILE A 646 18.90 3.22 -17.76
C ILE A 646 20.31 3.75 -17.59
N ARG A 647 20.64 4.22 -16.38
CA ARG A 647 21.93 4.82 -16.07
C ARG A 647 22.42 4.38 -14.71
N LYS A 648 23.74 4.20 -14.61
CA LYS A 648 24.39 4.05 -13.31
C LYS A 648 24.45 5.40 -12.60
N PHE A 649 24.11 5.44 -11.32
CA PHE A 649 24.27 6.64 -10.52
C PHE A 649 25.76 7.02 -10.47
N ARG A 650 26.08 8.28 -10.81
CA ARG A 650 27.48 8.76 -10.97
C ARG A 650 28.29 7.97 -12.00
N GLY A 651 27.60 7.38 -12.99
CA GLY A 651 28.19 6.60 -14.05
C GLY A 651 27.58 6.85 -15.43
N GLY A 652 27.79 5.88 -16.31
CA GLY A 652 27.37 5.96 -17.71
C GLY A 652 25.92 5.56 -17.95
N GLU A 653 25.44 5.86 -19.16
CA GLU A 653 24.21 5.27 -19.70
C GLU A 653 24.47 3.82 -20.10
N LEU A 654 23.60 2.92 -19.67
CA LEU A 654 23.72 1.47 -19.87
C LEU A 654 22.77 0.95 -20.95
N ALA A 655 21.59 1.57 -21.08
CA ALA A 655 20.64 1.29 -22.14
C ALA A 655 20.01 2.59 -22.65
N PRO A 656 20.12 2.91 -23.96
CA PRO A 656 19.75 4.22 -24.48
C PRO A 656 18.27 4.41 -24.81
N GLY A 657 17.42 3.37 -24.71
CA GLY A 657 16.00 3.52 -25.03
C GLY A 657 15.10 2.35 -24.65
N ILE A 658 14.28 2.57 -23.63
CA ILE A 658 13.09 1.78 -23.28
C ILE A 658 11.88 2.52 -23.87
N GLU A 659 11.16 1.88 -24.79
CA GLU A 659 10.00 2.48 -25.44
C GLU A 659 8.70 2.10 -24.72
N GLY A 660 7.69 2.97 -24.86
CA GLY A 660 6.38 2.77 -24.25
C GLY A 660 6.27 3.36 -22.85
N THR A 661 5.08 3.22 -22.26
CA THR A 661 4.81 3.68 -20.89
C THR A 661 5.23 2.60 -19.92
N TYR A 662 6.09 2.94 -18.95
CA TYR A 662 6.49 2.05 -17.86
C TYR A 662 5.28 1.53 -17.08
N VAL A 663 5.25 0.22 -16.81
CA VAL A 663 4.19 -0.44 -16.02
C VAL A 663 4.76 -1.08 -14.76
N ALA A 664 5.83 -1.87 -14.88
CA ALA A 664 6.43 -2.61 -13.78
C ALA A 664 7.90 -2.95 -14.05
N THR A 665 8.62 -3.33 -13.00
CA THR A 665 9.93 -3.98 -13.04
C THR A 665 9.86 -5.24 -12.18
N ALA A 666 10.39 -6.36 -12.66
CA ALA A 666 10.39 -7.63 -11.94
C ALA A 666 11.40 -8.61 -12.57
N ASP A 667 11.86 -9.62 -11.83
CA ASP A 667 12.67 -10.75 -12.35
C ASP A 667 11.67 -11.76 -12.94
N VAL A 668 11.35 -11.59 -14.22
CA VAL A 668 10.30 -12.37 -14.90
C VAL A 668 10.92 -13.60 -15.55
N PHE A 669 12.15 -13.52 -16.05
CA PHE A 669 12.89 -14.64 -16.65
C PHE A 669 14.38 -14.29 -16.69
N GLY A 670 15.21 -15.15 -17.27
CA GLY A 670 16.64 -14.92 -17.25
C GLY A 670 17.22 -15.18 -15.85
N ASP A 671 18.28 -14.48 -15.51
CA ASP A 671 18.90 -14.58 -14.19
C ASP A 671 18.28 -13.60 -13.19
N TRP A 672 18.98 -13.26 -12.12
CA TRP A 672 18.44 -12.49 -11.00
C TRP A 672 18.12 -11.02 -11.33
N ARG A 673 18.55 -10.53 -12.49
CA ARG A 673 18.37 -9.12 -12.86
C ARG A 673 16.94 -8.87 -13.32
N GLU A 674 16.52 -7.63 -13.21
CA GLU A 674 15.11 -7.26 -13.36
C GLU A 674 14.79 -6.88 -14.81
N GLU A 675 13.71 -7.44 -15.33
CA GLU A 675 13.07 -6.96 -16.55
C GLU A 675 12.27 -5.67 -16.30
N ILE A 676 12.09 -4.88 -17.36
CA ILE A 676 11.19 -3.72 -17.39
C ILE A 676 10.02 -4.01 -18.33
N ILE A 677 8.80 -3.86 -17.83
CA ILE A 677 7.57 -4.05 -18.59
C ILE A 677 6.99 -2.69 -19.00
N THR A 678 6.75 -2.52 -20.30
CA THR A 678 6.09 -1.33 -20.85
C THR A 678 4.87 -1.67 -21.69
N THR A 679 3.97 -0.68 -21.82
CA THR A 679 2.80 -0.74 -22.70
C THR A 679 2.95 0.21 -23.89
N LEU A 680 2.60 -0.29 -25.07
CA LEU A 680 2.43 0.45 -26.31
C LEU A 680 1.04 0.12 -26.90
N PRO A 681 0.51 0.92 -27.84
CA PRO A 681 -0.74 0.56 -28.53
C PRO A 681 -0.64 -0.82 -29.20
N GLY A 682 -1.38 -1.79 -28.67
CA GLY A 682 -1.45 -3.16 -29.18
C GLY A 682 -0.27 -4.07 -28.82
N GLU A 683 0.63 -3.64 -27.93
CA GLU A 683 1.85 -4.39 -27.59
C GLU A 683 2.25 -4.19 -26.11
N MET A 684 2.65 -5.29 -25.46
CA MET A 684 3.45 -5.27 -24.24
C MET A 684 4.90 -5.62 -24.60
N ARG A 685 5.87 -4.87 -24.07
CA ARG A 685 7.30 -5.19 -24.20
C ARG A 685 7.90 -5.47 -22.84
N ILE A 686 8.73 -6.51 -22.79
CA ILE A 686 9.46 -6.94 -21.60
C ILE A 686 10.95 -6.85 -21.94
N TYR A 687 11.61 -5.80 -21.49
CA TYR A 687 13.03 -5.54 -21.73
C TYR A 687 13.88 -6.29 -20.71
N THR A 688 14.93 -6.97 -21.17
CA THR A 688 15.89 -7.70 -20.33
C THR A 688 17.30 -7.20 -20.60
N THR A 689 18.16 -7.26 -19.59
CA THR A 689 19.57 -6.94 -19.77
C THR A 689 20.27 -7.97 -20.65
N THR A 690 21.28 -7.52 -21.38
CA THR A 690 22.22 -8.37 -22.13
C THR A 690 23.68 -8.10 -21.73
N ILE A 691 23.86 -7.35 -20.63
CA ILE A 691 25.16 -7.15 -20.00
C ILE A 691 25.57 -8.49 -19.39
N PRO A 692 26.80 -9.00 -19.61
CA PRO A 692 27.24 -10.23 -18.98
C PRO A 692 27.23 -10.15 -17.45
N ALA A 693 26.75 -11.20 -16.78
CA ALA A 693 26.72 -11.28 -15.32
C ALA A 693 28.13 -11.44 -14.73
N ALA A 694 28.30 -11.04 -13.47
CA ALA A 694 29.54 -11.23 -12.71
C ALA A 694 29.42 -12.34 -11.65
N ASP A 695 28.19 -12.66 -11.25
CA ASP A 695 27.83 -13.67 -10.27
C ASP A 695 26.54 -14.41 -10.67
N ARG A 696 26.05 -15.28 -9.77
CA ARG A 696 24.74 -15.91 -9.85
C ARG A 696 24.03 -15.68 -8.53
N ARG A 697 22.72 -15.46 -8.57
CA ARG A 697 21.89 -15.31 -7.38
C ARG A 697 20.58 -16.04 -7.60
N PRO A 698 19.95 -16.55 -6.53
CA PRO A 698 18.59 -17.08 -6.64
C PRO A 698 17.65 -16.05 -7.26
N CYS A 699 16.72 -16.52 -8.09
CA CYS A 699 15.66 -15.71 -8.67
C CYS A 699 14.96 -14.88 -7.58
N LEU A 700 14.85 -13.57 -7.80
CA LEU A 700 14.29 -12.62 -6.84
C LEU A 700 12.82 -12.90 -6.56
N MET A 701 12.09 -13.53 -7.48
CA MET A 701 10.73 -13.99 -7.25
C MET A 701 10.60 -15.12 -6.22
N GLN A 702 11.71 -15.64 -5.71
CA GLN A 702 11.75 -16.58 -4.58
C GLN A 702 12.16 -15.90 -3.25
N ASP A 703 12.45 -14.60 -3.26
CA ASP A 703 12.49 -13.77 -2.06
C ASP A 703 11.05 -13.43 -1.63
N PRO A 704 10.68 -13.68 -0.37
CA PRO A 704 9.29 -13.56 0.07
C PRO A 704 8.75 -12.12 -0.03
N LEU A 705 9.55 -11.11 0.33
CA LEU A 705 9.13 -9.71 0.27
C LEU A 705 9.00 -9.25 -1.19
N TYR A 706 10.02 -9.53 -2.01
CA TYR A 706 10.03 -9.17 -3.41
C TYR A 706 8.84 -9.75 -4.18
N ARG A 707 8.55 -11.05 -3.98
CA ARG A 707 7.44 -11.71 -4.66
C ARG A 707 6.09 -11.12 -4.28
N LEU A 708 5.90 -10.75 -3.01
CA LEU A 708 4.67 -10.11 -2.54
C LEU A 708 4.52 -8.70 -3.12
N ASP A 709 5.59 -7.90 -3.16
CA ASP A 709 5.58 -6.59 -3.81
C ASP A 709 5.24 -6.69 -5.31
N VAL A 710 5.78 -7.70 -6.01
CA VAL A 710 5.41 -7.97 -7.41
C VAL A 710 3.94 -8.39 -7.53
N ALA A 711 3.41 -9.19 -6.61
CA ALA A 711 1.99 -9.53 -6.60
C ALA A 711 1.09 -8.29 -6.43
N HIS A 712 1.56 -7.33 -5.63
CA HIS A 712 0.89 -6.07 -5.34
C HIS A 712 1.02 -5.04 -6.46
N ALA A 713 1.90 -5.24 -7.46
CA ALA A 713 2.08 -4.34 -8.62
C ALA A 713 0.77 -3.96 -9.32
N ALA A 714 -0.20 -4.86 -9.31
CA ALA A 714 -1.51 -4.72 -9.93
C ALA A 714 -2.50 -3.77 -9.19
N MET A 715 -2.21 -3.36 -7.96
CA MET A 715 -3.00 -2.40 -7.18
C MET A 715 -2.23 -1.08 -6.94
N GLY A 716 -2.94 -0.05 -6.45
CA GLY A 716 -2.34 1.15 -5.86
C GLY A 716 -1.29 1.90 -6.69
N TYR A 717 -0.61 2.86 -6.06
CA TYR A 717 0.53 3.54 -6.67
C TYR A 717 1.72 2.59 -6.66
N TYR A 718 2.10 2.12 -7.86
CA TYR A 718 3.20 1.18 -8.02
C TYR A 718 4.47 1.69 -7.34
N GLN A 719 5.08 0.84 -6.53
CA GLN A 719 6.43 0.99 -6.00
C GLN A 719 7.31 -0.13 -6.52
N VAL A 720 8.61 0.13 -6.66
CA VAL A 720 9.54 -0.92 -7.11
C VAL A 720 9.63 -2.00 -6.02
N PRO A 721 9.69 -3.29 -6.36
CA PRO A 721 9.79 -4.35 -5.38
C PRO A 721 11.05 -4.23 -4.54
N MET A 722 10.94 -4.55 -3.25
CA MET A 722 12.05 -4.54 -2.32
C MET A 722 12.46 -5.97 -1.93
N LEU A 723 13.67 -6.15 -1.41
CA LEU A 723 14.18 -7.46 -1.01
C LEU A 723 14.19 -7.59 0.52
N SER A 724 13.97 -8.80 1.02
CA SER A 724 14.10 -9.12 2.46
C SER A 724 15.54 -9.10 2.98
N TYR A 725 16.50 -8.73 2.13
CA TYR A 725 17.93 -8.70 2.43
C TYR A 725 18.64 -7.69 1.53
N ASP A 726 19.78 -7.19 1.99
CA ASP A 726 20.69 -6.36 1.18
C ASP A 726 21.54 -7.21 0.20
N PRO A 727 21.44 -6.97 -1.13
CA PRO A 727 22.20 -7.71 -2.13
C PRO A 727 23.72 -7.48 -2.10
N ALA A 728 24.19 -6.35 -1.58
CA ALA A 728 25.62 -6.05 -1.56
C ALA A 728 26.37 -6.86 -0.48
N THR A 729 25.73 -7.09 0.66
CA THR A 729 26.31 -7.82 1.81
C THR A 729 26.02 -9.32 1.79
N ARG A 730 24.87 -9.75 1.23
CA ARG A 730 24.51 -11.18 1.15
C ARG A 730 25.10 -11.85 -0.08
N ARG A 731 26.35 -12.32 0.01
CA ARG A 731 26.96 -13.22 -0.99
C ARG A 731 26.61 -14.67 -0.66
N ARG A 732 25.70 -15.30 -1.41
CA ARG A 732 25.48 -16.76 -1.37
C ARG A 732 26.36 -17.48 -2.38
#